data_AF-A0A834I1B5-F1
#
_entry.id   AF-A0A834I1B5-F1
#
_cell.length_a   1.000
_cell.length_b   1.000
_cell.length_c   1.000
_cell.angle_alpha   90.00
_cell.angle_beta   90.00
_cell.angle_gamma   90.00
#
_symmetry.space_group_name_H-M   'P 1'
#
loop_
_entity.id
_entity.type
_entity.pdbx_description
1 polymer ?
#
loop_
_entity_poly.entity_id
_entity_poly.type
_entity_poly.pdbx_seq_one_letter_code
_entity_poly.pdbx_strand_id
1 'polypeptide(L)'
;MSNFKSKFQYDKIIKGTVTKIQFSLLYFEIDDKFRIYIDLTKNEGVFPKLADKVEIVDPIAFHGPSYTAVIGPLTNSQFPSVMKLTNSTDIDFYNFLRTNNCNEHLLMSIDKILRKFNYVSNSTMQKMIKLIFGHLTRNNKNNCSNFENINIKVPTDLDYVNKDSRNYSFLKFSDMFHYGVFPSQSVYKANCNSDLLFGYIEFDFHYGWFILKDPINQIPLLFYENIVDPAILDSYVVINKWLVFTEIFEEDSVNTLSYILIKSSDISIVQKMEREHSEQLLLNRTDICRDRGNSLKVQILRKSEIVFGYNSVPEYWIEMVVHEKNGKTLSPASAIFIILHGKYSKIYPFLKENKFYNIYYNKDMEKLNIISYKELYGLRTAKYLFKISEDAVFQETCDNPDVQLNKSIDLNQIMEFKENEVISLSLMVSKKTIQCNKFPPFIAKRHKNMSHFGIPGKNNQMQLDLYDSDHKKYITLYFTDRDNYRYPIGLINDMKIIVKHVQVHKNNYVKTTVFTSFEILEYSPKMLFSSVNLCFTDRSTWLWRKKSPQVLLGMYEYLPQNCIVNGKFLLIAILNLKFNLYCYKCHSLLRDNCCPDSEIANSDFSKNRVEIKMSLLVQDAVTSTFKIYTDNEDFLYDLLGFTQEKEVQSFLRTFSSIGLNYIDFTKTFPQSDDRNEDTRNFLEVFTEHIRTVVNFCQYPFVDAVCIRQSISSHPWKMVEFHIIE
;
A
#
# COMPACT_ATOMS: atom_id res chain seq x y z
N MET A 1 -4.66 -14.82 21.76
CA MET A 1 -5.99 -15.01 22.38
C MET A 1 -6.19 -16.49 22.67
N SER A 2 -5.82 -16.91 23.87
CA SER A 2 -6.08 -18.23 24.43
C SER A 2 -7.36 -18.20 25.28
N ASN A 3 -7.97 -19.37 25.42
CA ASN A 3 -9.00 -19.76 26.39
C ASN A 3 -10.44 -19.92 25.88
N PHE A 4 -10.64 -20.86 24.96
CA PHE A 4 -11.77 -21.82 25.03
C PHE A 4 -11.52 -22.85 26.16
N LYS A 5 -11.16 -22.40 27.36
CA LYS A 5 -10.84 -23.29 28.48
C LYS A 5 -11.82 -23.07 29.61
N SER A 6 -12.99 -23.65 29.45
CA SER A 6 -13.61 -24.42 30.51
C SER A 6 -14.70 -25.30 29.90
N LYS A 7 -14.34 -26.56 29.65
CA LYS A 7 -15.31 -27.62 29.34
C LYS A 7 -16.04 -27.89 30.65
N PHE A 8 -17.30 -27.49 30.75
CA PHE A 8 -18.14 -27.83 31.89
C PHE A 8 -19.10 -28.95 31.49
N GLN A 9 -19.15 -30.00 32.30
CA GLN A 9 -20.30 -30.89 32.30
C GLN A 9 -21.43 -30.13 33.00
N TYR A 10 -22.49 -29.81 32.26
CA TYR A 10 -23.76 -29.44 32.86
C TYR A 10 -24.40 -30.68 33.49
N ASP A 11 -25.55 -30.52 34.14
CA ASP A 11 -26.42 -31.64 34.46
C ASP A 11 -26.47 -32.62 33.28
N LYS A 12 -26.54 -33.92 33.56
CA LYS A 12 -26.59 -34.99 32.52
C LYS A 12 -27.70 -34.77 31.48
N ILE A 13 -28.60 -33.81 31.72
CA ILE A 13 -29.77 -33.53 30.90
C ILE A 13 -30.06 -32.02 30.89
N ILE A 14 -30.19 -31.41 29.70
CA ILE A 14 -30.79 -30.08 29.50
C ILE A 14 -32.21 -30.27 28.97
N LYS A 15 -33.22 -29.68 29.61
CA LYS A 15 -34.62 -29.68 29.14
C LYS A 15 -35.07 -28.25 28.89
N GLY A 16 -35.91 -28.05 27.88
CA GLY A 16 -36.54 -26.75 27.64
C GLY A 16 -37.42 -26.74 26.40
N THR A 17 -37.81 -25.54 25.98
CA THR A 17 -38.69 -25.31 24.83
C THR A 17 -37.91 -24.69 23.68
N VAL A 18 -38.14 -25.17 22.45
CA VAL A 18 -37.51 -24.60 21.26
C VAL A 18 -38.05 -23.21 21.00
N THR A 19 -37.19 -22.19 21.12
CA THR A 19 -37.56 -20.79 20.93
C THR A 19 -37.18 -20.28 19.54
N LYS A 20 -36.18 -20.90 18.90
CA LYS A 20 -35.69 -20.48 17.58
C LYS A 20 -35.18 -21.65 16.77
N ILE A 21 -35.36 -21.58 15.45
CA ILE A 21 -34.76 -22.53 14.49
C ILE A 21 -34.06 -21.72 13.41
N GLN A 22 -32.82 -22.08 13.09
CA GLN A 22 -32.03 -21.43 12.06
C GLN A 22 -31.50 -22.48 11.08
N PHE A 23 -32.25 -22.71 10.00
CA PHE A 23 -31.90 -23.68 8.96
C PHE A 23 -30.58 -23.33 8.27
N SER A 24 -30.32 -22.05 8.02
CA SER A 24 -29.13 -21.66 7.26
C SER A 24 -27.81 -21.84 8.00
N LEU A 25 -27.86 -21.94 9.32
CA LEU A 25 -26.72 -22.16 10.22
C LEU A 25 -26.79 -23.52 10.94
N LEU A 26 -27.79 -24.33 10.58
CA LEU A 26 -28.01 -25.67 11.06
C LEU A 26 -28.06 -25.82 12.59
N TYR A 27 -28.78 -24.92 13.27
CA TYR A 27 -29.00 -24.98 14.72
C TYR A 27 -30.44 -24.63 15.13
N PHE A 28 -30.79 -24.94 16.38
CA PHE A 28 -31.97 -24.40 17.08
C PHE A 28 -31.60 -23.91 18.48
N GLU A 29 -32.44 -23.07 19.09
CA GLU A 29 -32.24 -22.53 20.44
C GLU A 29 -33.32 -23.05 21.40
N ILE A 30 -32.91 -23.36 22.62
CA ILE A 30 -33.77 -23.77 23.73
C ILE A 30 -33.80 -22.66 24.78
N ASP A 31 -35.00 -22.24 25.16
CA ASP A 31 -35.29 -21.20 26.16
C ASP A 31 -34.46 -19.91 25.97
N ASP A 32 -34.13 -19.56 24.72
CA ASP A 32 -33.23 -18.45 24.35
C ASP A 32 -31.83 -18.48 25.00
N LYS A 33 -31.42 -19.64 25.53
CA LYS A 33 -30.20 -19.82 26.33
C LYS A 33 -29.19 -20.77 25.69
N PHE A 34 -29.67 -21.90 25.18
CA PHE A 34 -28.82 -22.98 24.67
C PHE A 34 -28.96 -23.12 23.17
N ARG A 35 -27.83 -23.05 22.44
CA ARG A 35 -27.79 -23.27 20.99
C ARG A 35 -27.36 -24.70 20.71
N ILE A 36 -28.20 -25.48 20.04
CA ILE A 36 -27.99 -26.89 19.72
C ILE A 36 -27.74 -27.04 18.21
N TYR A 37 -26.59 -27.59 17.83
CA TYR A 37 -26.27 -27.90 16.44
C TYR A 37 -26.75 -29.30 16.05
N ILE A 38 -27.19 -29.46 14.80
CA ILE A 38 -27.66 -30.77 14.32
C ILE A 38 -26.50 -31.75 14.10
N ASP A 39 -26.81 -33.04 14.27
CA ASP A 39 -25.89 -34.14 13.99
C ASP A 39 -25.73 -34.32 12.47
N LEU A 40 -24.53 -34.02 11.95
CA LEU A 40 -24.20 -34.13 10.53
C LEU A 40 -23.95 -35.58 10.07
N THR A 41 -23.84 -36.55 10.98
CA THR A 41 -23.63 -37.97 10.62
C THR A 41 -24.90 -38.64 10.10
N LYS A 42 -26.07 -38.05 10.36
CA LYS A 42 -27.36 -38.57 9.90
C LYS A 42 -27.59 -38.32 8.41
N ASN A 43 -28.43 -39.14 7.79
CA ASN A 43 -28.74 -39.01 6.36
C ASN A 43 -29.69 -37.84 6.05
N GLU A 44 -30.44 -37.37 7.05
CA GLU A 44 -31.39 -36.26 6.92
C GLU A 44 -31.11 -35.19 7.99
N GLY A 45 -31.10 -33.92 7.58
CA GLY A 45 -31.04 -32.78 8.49
C GLY A 45 -32.43 -32.51 9.08
N VAL A 46 -32.64 -32.96 10.32
CA VAL A 46 -33.94 -32.98 10.99
C VAL A 46 -33.98 -31.98 12.15
N PHE A 47 -35.00 -31.12 12.19
CA PHE A 47 -35.20 -30.11 13.24
C PHE A 47 -36.51 -30.35 14.02
N PRO A 48 -36.56 -29.99 15.32
CA PRO A 48 -37.82 -29.87 16.05
C PRO A 48 -38.67 -28.70 15.51
N LYS A 49 -39.94 -28.58 15.89
CA LYS A 49 -40.75 -27.37 15.66
C LYS A 49 -40.54 -26.30 16.72
N LEU A 50 -40.85 -25.06 16.37
CA LEU A 50 -40.97 -23.97 17.34
C LEU A 50 -42.00 -24.38 18.41
N ALA A 51 -41.69 -24.06 19.67
CA ALA A 51 -42.44 -24.45 20.86
C ALA A 51 -42.42 -25.95 21.23
N ASP A 52 -41.68 -26.81 20.50
CA ASP A 52 -41.49 -28.19 20.93
C ASP A 52 -40.69 -28.25 22.24
N LYS A 53 -41.06 -29.19 23.10
CA LYS A 53 -40.28 -29.53 24.30
C LYS A 53 -39.23 -30.56 23.95
N VAL A 54 -37.97 -30.25 24.25
CA VAL A 54 -36.81 -31.07 23.90
C VAL A 54 -35.94 -31.35 25.11
N GLU A 55 -35.23 -32.48 25.04
CA GLU A 55 -34.34 -32.99 26.09
C GLU A 55 -32.99 -33.39 25.46
N ILE A 56 -31.91 -32.79 25.93
CA ILE A 56 -30.53 -33.03 25.47
C ILE A 56 -29.78 -33.78 26.57
N VAL A 57 -29.39 -35.03 26.32
CA VAL A 57 -28.69 -35.89 27.28
C VAL A 57 -27.18 -35.82 27.07
N ASP A 58 -26.44 -35.88 28.17
CA ASP A 58 -24.99 -35.72 28.27
C ASP A 58 -24.42 -34.55 27.45
N PRO A 59 -24.95 -33.31 27.64
CA PRO A 59 -24.54 -32.17 26.87
C PRO A 59 -23.09 -31.75 27.19
N ILE A 60 -22.30 -31.53 26.16
CA ILE A 60 -21.02 -30.83 26.23
C ILE A 60 -21.28 -29.36 25.96
N ALA A 61 -21.27 -28.55 27.01
CA ALA A 61 -21.51 -27.11 26.92
C ALA A 61 -20.21 -26.32 26.69
N PHE A 62 -20.30 -25.29 25.85
CA PHE A 62 -19.27 -24.30 25.58
C PHE A 62 -19.87 -22.92 25.81
N HIS A 63 -19.37 -22.21 26.82
CA HIS A 63 -19.88 -20.90 27.17
C HIS A 63 -19.30 -19.81 26.26
N GLY A 64 -20.18 -19.06 25.62
CA GLY A 64 -19.88 -17.77 25.01
C GLY A 64 -20.36 -16.60 25.89
N PRO A 65 -19.99 -15.36 25.55
CA PRO A 65 -20.36 -14.17 26.35
C PRO A 65 -21.86 -13.85 26.34
N SER A 66 -22.64 -14.39 25.39
CA SER A 66 -24.08 -14.11 25.25
C SER A 66 -24.98 -15.35 25.17
N TYR A 67 -24.43 -16.57 25.19
CA TYR A 67 -25.17 -17.84 25.03
C TYR A 67 -24.27 -19.04 25.37
N THR A 68 -24.87 -20.22 25.59
CA THR A 68 -24.14 -21.48 25.74
C THR A 68 -24.35 -22.35 24.51
N ALA A 69 -23.30 -22.62 23.74
CA ALA A 69 -23.34 -23.63 22.68
C ALA A 69 -23.30 -25.02 23.32
N VAL A 70 -24.13 -25.94 22.86
CA VAL A 70 -24.17 -27.30 23.39
C VAL A 70 -23.96 -28.29 22.26
N ILE A 71 -22.97 -29.17 22.43
CA ILE A 71 -22.68 -30.32 21.59
C ILE A 71 -23.06 -31.57 22.39
N GLY A 72 -24.00 -32.37 21.91
CA GLY A 72 -24.31 -33.64 22.54
C GLY A 72 -25.13 -34.49 21.60
N PRO A 73 -24.92 -35.82 21.58
CA PRO A 73 -25.77 -36.70 20.80
C PRO A 73 -27.21 -36.55 21.31
N LEU A 74 -28.11 -36.15 20.42
CA LEU A 74 -29.55 -36.25 20.60
C LEU A 74 -29.88 -37.74 20.68
N THR A 75 -29.72 -38.35 21.86
CA THR A 75 -29.99 -39.77 22.03
C THR A 75 -31.51 -39.97 22.12
N ASN A 76 -32.05 -40.63 21.09
CA ASN A 76 -33.40 -41.17 21.04
C ASN A 76 -34.60 -40.21 21.23
N SER A 77 -34.43 -38.91 21.01
CA SER A 77 -35.56 -38.01 20.88
C SER A 77 -36.08 -38.05 19.43
N GLN A 78 -37.05 -38.93 19.16
CA GLN A 78 -38.04 -38.59 18.13
C GLN A 78 -38.64 -37.26 18.57
N PHE A 79 -38.32 -36.17 17.86
CA PHE A 79 -38.98 -34.90 18.13
C PHE A 79 -40.49 -35.16 18.04
N PRO A 80 -41.30 -34.70 19.02
CA PRO A 80 -42.75 -34.91 19.00
C PRO A 80 -43.34 -34.46 17.66
N SER A 81 -42.71 -33.45 17.06
CA SER A 81 -42.96 -33.04 15.70
C SER A 81 -41.66 -32.63 15.00
N VAL A 82 -41.58 -32.88 13.70
CA VAL A 82 -40.34 -32.79 12.93
C VAL A 82 -40.51 -31.86 11.73
N MET A 83 -39.49 -31.05 11.43
CA MET A 83 -39.33 -30.35 10.15
C MET A 83 -38.08 -30.85 9.42
N LYS A 84 -38.26 -31.18 8.14
CA LYS A 84 -37.14 -31.46 7.23
C LYS A 84 -36.67 -30.14 6.60
N LEU A 85 -35.41 -30.08 6.20
CA LEU A 85 -34.92 -29.00 5.34
C LEU A 85 -35.71 -29.01 4.02
N THR A 86 -36.39 -27.91 3.70
CA THR A 86 -37.27 -27.81 2.52
C THR A 86 -36.70 -26.98 1.37
N ASN A 87 -35.66 -26.17 1.63
CA ASN A 87 -35.04 -25.30 0.62
C ASN A 87 -33.78 -25.94 0.02
N SER A 88 -33.64 -25.85 -1.31
CA SER A 88 -32.48 -26.38 -2.03
C SER A 88 -31.15 -25.83 -1.50
N THR A 89 -31.06 -24.53 -1.21
CA THR A 89 -29.83 -23.89 -0.72
C THR A 89 -29.39 -24.42 0.64
N ASP A 90 -30.34 -24.64 1.56
CA ASP A 90 -30.03 -25.14 2.91
C ASP A 90 -29.67 -26.63 2.86
N ILE A 91 -30.34 -27.42 2.02
CA ILE A 91 -29.99 -28.82 1.74
C ILE A 91 -28.58 -28.93 1.14
N ASP A 92 -28.25 -28.08 0.17
CA ASP A 92 -26.93 -28.05 -0.46
C ASP A 92 -25.82 -27.68 0.54
N PHE A 93 -26.10 -26.77 1.47
CA PHE A 93 -25.15 -26.41 2.52
C PHE A 93 -24.97 -27.53 3.55
N TYR A 94 -26.06 -28.18 3.96
CA TYR A 94 -26.02 -29.36 4.82
C TYR A 94 -25.19 -30.49 4.20
N ASN A 95 -25.49 -30.85 2.94
CA ASN A 95 -24.75 -31.87 2.20
C ASN A 95 -23.28 -31.50 1.99
N PHE A 96 -22.98 -30.22 1.76
CA PHE A 96 -21.61 -29.72 1.68
C PHE A 96 -20.85 -29.96 2.99
N LEU A 97 -21.40 -29.56 4.13
CA LEU A 97 -20.76 -29.74 5.43
C LEU A 97 -20.57 -31.22 5.76
N ARG A 98 -21.58 -32.05 5.46
CA ARG A 98 -21.50 -33.51 5.63
C ARG A 98 -20.40 -34.13 4.77
N THR A 99 -20.34 -33.79 3.48
CA THR A 99 -19.34 -34.34 2.55
C THR A 99 -17.92 -33.96 2.94
N ASN A 100 -17.75 -32.81 3.60
CA ASN A 100 -16.45 -32.37 4.14
C ASN A 100 -16.15 -32.90 5.56
N ASN A 101 -16.93 -33.86 6.07
CA ASN A 101 -16.79 -34.45 7.41
C ASN A 101 -16.68 -33.38 8.51
N CYS A 102 -17.49 -32.32 8.40
CA CYS A 102 -17.50 -31.27 9.41
C CYS A 102 -17.99 -31.85 10.74
N ASN A 103 -17.21 -31.69 11.80
CA ASN A 103 -17.62 -32.05 13.16
C ASN A 103 -18.27 -30.85 13.86
N GLU A 104 -18.75 -31.07 15.08
CA GLU A 104 -19.51 -30.10 15.86
C GLU A 104 -18.66 -28.93 16.34
N HIS A 105 -17.37 -29.17 16.62
CA HIS A 105 -16.40 -28.10 16.91
C HIS A 105 -16.25 -27.12 15.74
N LEU A 106 -16.19 -27.66 14.53
CA LEU A 106 -16.09 -26.87 13.31
C LEU A 106 -17.36 -26.06 13.04
N LEU A 107 -18.55 -26.63 13.30
CA LEU A 107 -19.81 -25.89 13.26
C LEU A 107 -19.83 -24.71 14.23
N MET A 108 -19.27 -24.88 15.42
CA MET A 108 -19.15 -23.78 16.37
C MET A 108 -18.20 -22.68 15.87
N SER A 109 -17.07 -23.03 15.24
CA SER A 109 -16.17 -22.05 14.65
C SER A 109 -16.83 -21.29 13.49
N ILE A 110 -17.58 -21.98 12.64
CA ILE A 110 -18.39 -21.38 11.58
C ILE A 110 -19.39 -20.39 12.19
N ASP A 111 -20.17 -20.80 13.19
CA ASP A 111 -21.15 -19.93 13.83
C ASP A 111 -20.50 -18.70 14.48
N LYS A 112 -19.34 -18.87 15.13
CA LYS A 112 -18.56 -17.75 15.69
C LYS A 112 -18.19 -16.72 14.63
N ILE A 113 -17.74 -17.19 13.46
CA ILE A 113 -17.39 -16.34 12.32
C ILE A 113 -18.64 -15.64 11.80
N LEU A 114 -19.72 -16.37 11.56
CA LEU A 114 -20.95 -15.86 10.92
C LEU A 114 -21.66 -14.78 11.72
N ARG A 115 -21.55 -14.80 13.05
CA ARG A 115 -22.10 -13.76 13.92
C ARG A 115 -21.57 -12.36 13.64
N LYS A 116 -20.32 -12.24 13.16
CA LYS A 116 -19.74 -10.95 12.78
C LYS A 116 -20.45 -10.33 11.56
N PHE A 117 -21.18 -11.14 10.79
CA PHE A 117 -21.74 -10.75 9.50
C PHE A 117 -23.27 -10.71 9.50
N ASN A 118 -23.91 -10.48 10.66
CA ASN A 118 -25.38 -10.45 10.80
C ASN A 118 -26.13 -9.47 9.87
N TYR A 119 -25.39 -8.58 9.17
CA TYR A 119 -25.89 -7.64 8.19
C TYR A 119 -25.96 -8.19 6.75
N VAL A 120 -25.39 -9.37 6.47
CA VAL A 120 -25.49 -10.03 5.15
C VAL A 120 -26.56 -11.12 5.16
N SER A 121 -27.08 -11.47 3.98
CA SER A 121 -28.09 -12.52 3.88
C SER A 121 -27.53 -13.90 4.26
N ASN A 122 -28.37 -14.78 4.78
CA ASN A 122 -28.01 -16.16 5.07
C ASN A 122 -27.39 -16.88 3.86
N SER A 123 -27.89 -16.63 2.64
CA SER A 123 -27.34 -17.21 1.42
C SER A 123 -25.90 -16.75 1.15
N THR A 124 -25.60 -15.47 1.42
CA THR A 124 -24.25 -14.90 1.32
C THR A 124 -23.32 -15.55 2.33
N MET A 125 -23.77 -15.70 3.57
CA MET A 125 -23.02 -16.40 4.62
C MET A 125 -22.65 -17.82 4.22
N GLN A 126 -23.62 -18.61 3.72
CA GLN A 126 -23.37 -19.98 3.28
C GLN A 126 -22.35 -20.04 2.14
N LYS A 127 -22.46 -19.16 1.14
CA LYS A 127 -21.49 -19.07 0.04
C LYS A 127 -20.10 -18.69 0.53
N MET A 128 -20.00 -17.75 1.47
CA MET A 128 -18.75 -17.33 2.09
C MET A 128 -18.06 -18.51 2.79
N ILE A 129 -18.80 -19.28 3.59
CA ILE A 129 -18.27 -20.47 4.26
C ILE A 129 -17.79 -21.51 3.25
N LYS A 130 -18.59 -21.83 2.22
CA LYS A 130 -18.20 -22.76 1.16
C LYS A 130 -16.87 -22.35 0.50
N LEU A 131 -16.69 -21.06 0.22
CA LEU A 131 -15.46 -20.52 -0.37
C LEU A 131 -14.25 -20.64 0.56
N ILE A 132 -14.40 -20.27 1.83
CA ILE A 132 -13.33 -20.37 2.83
C ILE A 132 -12.88 -21.83 3.00
N PHE A 133 -13.84 -22.76 3.07
CA PHE A 133 -13.55 -24.19 3.11
C PHE A 133 -12.82 -24.68 1.84
N GLY A 134 -13.28 -24.26 0.66
CA GLY A 134 -12.62 -24.57 -0.60
C GLY A 134 -11.17 -24.07 -0.66
N HIS A 135 -10.89 -22.90 -0.05
CA HIS A 135 -9.54 -22.36 0.01
C HIS A 135 -8.64 -23.13 0.98
N LEU A 136 -9.16 -23.55 2.14
CA LEU A 136 -8.37 -24.29 3.12
C LEU A 136 -8.01 -25.70 2.65
N THR A 137 -8.96 -26.40 2.02
CA THR A 137 -8.80 -27.78 1.53
C THR A 137 -7.81 -27.87 0.37
N ARG A 138 -7.73 -26.83 -0.48
CA ARG A 138 -6.73 -26.74 -1.56
C ARG A 138 -5.29 -26.56 -1.05
N ASN A 139 -5.10 -25.82 0.04
CA ASN A 139 -3.77 -25.52 0.58
C ASN A 139 -3.25 -26.59 1.55
N ASN A 140 -4.13 -27.38 2.16
CA ASN A 140 -3.76 -28.49 3.03
C ASN A 140 -4.61 -29.71 2.69
N LYS A 141 -4.01 -30.71 2.04
CA LYS A 141 -4.64 -32.02 1.85
C LYS A 141 -4.93 -32.61 3.24
N ASN A 142 -6.20 -32.52 3.67
CA ASN A 142 -6.88 -33.31 4.72
C ASN A 142 -7.12 -32.70 6.12
N ASN A 143 -6.84 -31.44 6.43
CA ASN A 143 -7.06 -30.94 7.81
C ASN A 143 -8.14 -29.84 7.93
N CYS A 144 -9.38 -30.26 8.16
CA CYS A 144 -10.51 -29.42 8.63
C CYS A 144 -10.23 -28.75 9.99
N SER A 145 -9.21 -29.19 10.74
CA SER A 145 -8.77 -28.62 12.03
C SER A 145 -8.24 -27.18 11.92
N ASN A 146 -7.93 -26.69 10.72
CA ASN A 146 -7.39 -25.35 10.52
C ASN A 146 -8.46 -24.24 10.53
N PHE A 147 -9.74 -24.59 10.49
CA PHE A 147 -10.81 -23.59 10.43
C PHE A 147 -10.97 -22.81 11.75
N GLU A 148 -10.68 -23.45 12.89
CA GLU A 148 -10.73 -22.80 14.22
C GLU A 148 -9.76 -21.62 14.34
N ASN A 149 -8.70 -21.65 13.53
CA ASN A 149 -7.63 -20.66 13.50
C ASN A 149 -7.81 -19.60 12.41
N ILE A 150 -8.87 -19.69 11.58
CA ILE A 150 -9.18 -18.63 10.62
C ILE A 150 -9.72 -17.43 11.36
N ASN A 151 -9.07 -16.30 11.12
CA ASN A 151 -9.60 -15.01 11.50
C ASN A 151 -10.05 -14.27 10.25
N ILE A 152 -11.32 -13.87 10.23
CA ILE A 152 -11.87 -13.02 9.17
C ILE A 152 -12.03 -11.62 9.76
N LYS A 153 -11.36 -10.67 9.11
CA LYS A 153 -11.43 -9.24 9.36
C LYS A 153 -12.44 -8.59 8.42
N VAL A 154 -12.98 -7.47 8.87
CA VAL A 154 -13.75 -6.51 8.06
C VAL A 154 -13.05 -5.15 8.05
N PRO A 155 -13.39 -4.22 7.16
CA PRO A 155 -12.89 -2.85 7.19
C PRO A 155 -12.84 -2.18 8.57
N THR A 156 -13.82 -2.43 9.44
CA THR A 156 -13.86 -1.92 10.82
C THR A 156 -12.80 -2.54 11.73
N ASP A 157 -12.38 -3.78 11.47
CA ASP A 157 -11.37 -4.50 12.27
C ASP A 157 -9.92 -4.08 11.93
N LEU A 158 -9.73 -3.19 10.94
CA LEU A 158 -8.41 -2.79 10.49
C LEU A 158 -7.84 -1.69 11.39
N ASP A 159 -6.83 -2.05 12.17
CA ASP A 159 -6.07 -1.11 13.00
C ASP A 159 -5.14 -0.26 12.12
N TYR A 160 -5.34 1.07 12.15
CA TYR A 160 -4.47 2.03 11.45
C TYR A 160 -3.39 2.58 12.37
N VAL A 161 -2.33 3.09 11.75
CA VAL A 161 -1.31 3.86 12.47
C VAL A 161 -1.95 5.14 13.02
N ASN A 162 -2.10 5.20 14.35
CA ASN A 162 -2.55 6.41 15.03
C ASN A 162 -1.42 7.46 15.01
N LYS A 163 -1.71 8.69 14.56
CA LYS A 163 -0.81 9.86 14.59
C LYS A 163 -0.15 10.07 15.96
N ASP A 164 -0.85 9.73 17.06
CA ASP A 164 -0.37 9.93 18.43
C ASP A 164 0.44 8.76 19.03
N SER A 165 0.59 7.66 18.29
CA SER A 165 1.23 6.47 18.82
C SER A 165 2.76 6.61 18.86
N ARG A 166 3.26 7.12 19.99
CA ARG A 166 4.67 7.02 20.42
C ARG A 166 5.22 5.58 20.52
N ASN A 167 4.41 4.58 20.15
CA ASN A 167 4.68 3.14 20.27
C ASN A 167 5.33 2.52 19.02
N TYR A 168 5.59 3.29 17.95
CA TYR A 168 6.45 2.84 16.85
C TYR A 168 7.91 3.16 17.16
N SER A 169 8.39 2.70 18.32
CA SER A 169 9.78 2.86 18.77
C SER A 169 10.76 1.93 18.05
N PHE A 170 10.27 1.00 17.23
CA PHE A 170 11.11 -0.03 16.59
C PHE A 170 11.77 0.40 15.27
N LEU A 171 11.42 1.56 14.73
CA LEU A 171 12.08 2.17 13.57
C LEU A 171 11.98 3.69 13.71
N LYS A 172 12.89 4.30 14.50
CA LYS A 172 13.11 5.75 14.46
C LYS A 172 13.67 6.11 13.08
N PHE A 173 12.80 6.35 12.10
CA PHE A 173 13.14 7.02 10.84
C PHE A 173 13.20 8.54 11.03
N SER A 174 13.72 9.01 12.17
CA SER A 174 13.72 10.42 12.57
C SER A 174 14.52 11.34 11.64
N ASP A 175 15.39 10.78 10.79
CA ASP A 175 16.25 11.58 9.91
C ASP A 175 15.66 11.82 8.51
N MET A 176 14.48 11.26 8.22
CA MET A 176 13.74 11.54 7.00
C MET A 176 12.55 12.44 7.32
N PHE A 177 12.70 13.75 7.11
CA PHE A 177 11.57 14.70 7.03
C PHE A 177 10.75 14.39 5.78
N HIS A 178 10.04 13.26 5.77
CA HIS A 178 9.35 12.74 4.62
C HIS A 178 8.14 11.91 5.08
N TYR A 179 6.99 12.16 4.43
CA TYR A 179 5.81 11.31 4.37
C TYR A 179 6.06 9.86 4.82
N GLY A 180 5.57 9.52 6.02
CA GLY A 180 5.61 8.15 6.50
C GLY A 180 4.48 7.35 5.87
N VAL A 181 4.83 6.35 5.06
CA VAL A 181 3.90 5.29 4.66
C VAL A 181 4.16 4.10 5.56
N PHE A 182 3.18 3.74 6.37
CA PHE A 182 3.34 2.66 7.33
C PHE A 182 2.54 1.43 6.88
N PRO A 183 3.19 0.31 6.55
CA PRO A 183 2.47 -0.96 6.41
C PRO A 183 1.93 -1.39 7.77
N SER A 184 0.73 -1.97 7.82
CA SER A 184 0.23 -2.55 9.07
C SER A 184 1.22 -3.58 9.64
N GLN A 185 1.38 -3.62 10.98
CA GLN A 185 2.35 -4.47 11.72
C GLN A 185 2.35 -5.97 11.33
N SER A 186 1.36 -6.45 10.57
CA SER A 186 1.23 -7.82 10.06
C SER A 186 2.31 -8.23 9.04
N VAL A 187 2.91 -7.30 8.28
CA VAL A 187 3.93 -7.63 7.26
C VAL A 187 5.19 -8.24 7.87
N TYR A 188 5.51 -7.87 9.12
CA TYR A 188 6.74 -8.28 9.81
C TYR A 188 6.54 -9.45 10.78
N LYS A 189 5.30 -9.95 10.95
CA LYS A 189 5.03 -11.13 11.78
C LYS A 189 5.08 -12.39 10.91
N ALA A 190 6.28 -12.91 10.73
CA ALA A 190 6.46 -14.28 10.27
C ALA A 190 5.64 -15.21 11.20
N ASN A 191 4.62 -15.88 10.65
CA ASN A 191 3.69 -16.81 11.32
C ASN A 191 2.34 -16.28 11.81
N CYS A 192 1.84 -15.13 11.34
CA CYS A 192 0.41 -14.84 11.49
C CYS A 192 -0.41 -15.70 10.52
N ASN A 193 -1.23 -16.61 11.06
CA ASN A 193 -2.26 -17.34 10.33
C ASN A 193 -3.06 -16.40 9.40
N SER A 194 -3.44 -16.91 8.23
CA SER A 194 -4.15 -16.22 7.16
C SER A 194 -5.35 -15.40 7.64
N ASP A 195 -5.17 -14.10 7.89
CA ASP A 195 -6.27 -13.17 8.12
C ASP A 195 -6.96 -12.91 6.77
N LEU A 196 -8.14 -13.49 6.58
CA LEU A 196 -8.99 -13.18 5.42
C LEU A 196 -9.68 -11.85 5.64
N LEU A 197 -9.87 -11.06 4.58
CA LEU A 197 -10.62 -9.80 4.65
C LEU A 197 -11.93 -9.93 3.89
N PHE A 198 -13.05 -9.65 4.54
CA PHE A 198 -14.39 -9.68 3.95
C PHE A 198 -14.98 -8.28 3.86
N GLY A 199 -15.67 -8.00 2.75
CA GLY A 199 -16.41 -6.76 2.57
C GLY A 199 -17.15 -6.71 1.25
N TYR A 200 -17.84 -5.60 1.02
CA TYR A 200 -18.50 -5.28 -0.24
C TYR A 200 -17.63 -4.33 -1.05
N ILE A 201 -17.35 -4.67 -2.32
CA ILE A 201 -16.60 -3.81 -3.23
C ILE A 201 -17.57 -2.97 -4.07
N GLU A 202 -17.38 -1.67 -4.04
CA GLU A 202 -18.02 -0.71 -4.95
C GLU A 202 -17.00 0.26 -5.56
N PHE A 203 -17.48 1.12 -6.46
CA PHE A 203 -16.67 2.18 -7.05
C PHE A 203 -17.21 3.54 -6.64
N ASP A 204 -16.37 4.34 -5.98
CA ASP A 204 -16.69 5.71 -5.64
C ASP A 204 -16.38 6.63 -6.81
N PHE A 205 -17.42 7.25 -7.39
CA PHE A 205 -17.29 8.13 -8.54
C PHE A 205 -16.71 9.51 -8.19
N HIS A 206 -16.74 9.94 -6.93
CA HIS A 206 -16.17 11.23 -6.51
C HIS A 206 -14.65 11.19 -6.49
N TYR A 207 -14.10 10.07 -6.02
CA TYR A 207 -12.66 9.90 -5.86
C TYR A 207 -12.06 8.92 -6.86
N GLY A 208 -12.85 8.17 -7.63
CA GLY A 208 -12.34 7.22 -8.59
C GLY A 208 -11.59 6.03 -7.99
N TRP A 209 -12.01 5.60 -6.81
CA TRP A 209 -11.43 4.46 -6.11
C TRP A 209 -12.40 3.30 -6.09
N PHE A 210 -11.86 2.09 -6.17
CA PHE A 210 -12.56 0.94 -5.62
C PHE A 210 -12.58 1.09 -4.11
N ILE A 211 -13.73 0.83 -3.48
CA ILE A 211 -13.91 0.94 -2.04
C ILE A 211 -14.33 -0.42 -1.52
N LEU A 212 -13.66 -0.90 -0.47
CA LEU A 212 -14.13 -2.01 0.34
C LEU A 212 -14.88 -1.45 1.54
N LYS A 213 -16.13 -1.86 1.74
CA LYS A 213 -16.93 -1.40 2.88
C LYS A 213 -17.60 -2.52 3.66
N ASP A 214 -17.88 -2.22 4.91
CA ASP A 214 -18.83 -2.92 5.76
C ASP A 214 -19.93 -1.92 6.21
N PRO A 215 -20.85 -2.26 7.14
CA PRO A 215 -21.90 -1.33 7.56
C PRO A 215 -21.42 -0.08 8.30
N ILE A 216 -20.17 -0.05 8.80
CA ILE A 216 -19.66 0.98 9.69
C ILE A 216 -18.56 1.80 9.00
N ASN A 217 -17.68 1.15 8.23
CA ASN A 217 -16.48 1.75 7.69
C ASN A 217 -16.26 1.41 6.20
N GLN A 218 -15.51 2.26 5.51
CA GLN A 218 -15.17 2.14 4.10
C GLN A 218 -13.71 2.52 3.84
N ILE A 219 -13.04 1.79 2.95
CA ILE A 219 -11.59 1.94 2.72
C ILE A 219 -11.27 1.84 1.22
N PRO A 220 -10.45 2.75 0.68
CA PRO A 220 -9.93 2.63 -0.69
C PRO A 220 -9.10 1.36 -0.93
N LEU A 221 -9.33 0.75 -2.09
CA LEU A 221 -8.58 -0.37 -2.64
C LEU A 221 -7.72 0.10 -3.81
N LEU A 222 -6.44 -0.28 -3.77
CA LEU A 222 -5.51 -0.15 -4.88
C LEU A 222 -5.16 -1.53 -5.42
N PHE A 223 -5.34 -1.71 -6.73
CA PHE A 223 -4.99 -2.92 -7.42
C PHE A 223 -3.59 -2.79 -8.00
N TYR A 224 -2.78 -3.85 -7.86
CA TYR A 224 -1.55 -4.00 -8.62
C TYR A 224 -1.65 -5.24 -9.53
N GLU A 225 -0.98 -5.16 -10.69
CA GLU A 225 -1.16 -6.02 -11.88
C GLU A 225 -2.46 -5.71 -12.66
N ASN A 226 -2.30 -5.23 -13.90
CA ASN A 226 -3.20 -4.39 -14.72
C ASN A 226 -4.63 -4.90 -15.06
N ILE A 227 -5.11 -6.01 -14.52
CA ILE A 227 -6.41 -6.56 -14.90
C ILE A 227 -7.27 -6.77 -13.66
N VAL A 228 -8.12 -5.77 -13.37
CA VAL A 228 -9.23 -5.91 -12.44
C VAL A 228 -10.38 -6.59 -13.17
N ASP A 229 -10.85 -7.72 -12.64
CA ASP A 229 -12.03 -8.40 -13.17
C ASP A 229 -13.29 -7.52 -12.95
N PRO A 230 -14.01 -7.14 -14.02
CA PRO A 230 -15.27 -6.40 -13.90
C PRO A 230 -16.31 -7.09 -13.00
N ALA A 231 -16.25 -8.42 -12.86
CA ALA A 231 -17.15 -9.17 -12.00
C ALA A 231 -17.00 -8.86 -10.50
N ILE A 232 -15.87 -8.29 -10.08
CA ILE A 232 -15.61 -7.91 -8.68
C ILE A 232 -16.44 -6.68 -8.27
N LEU A 233 -16.77 -5.80 -9.22
CA LEU A 233 -17.53 -4.60 -8.91
C LEU A 233 -18.96 -4.95 -8.44
N ASP A 234 -19.43 -4.24 -7.41
CA ASP A 234 -20.76 -4.41 -6.84
C ASP A 234 -20.99 -5.85 -6.31
N SER A 235 -19.98 -6.40 -5.63
CA SER A 235 -20.01 -7.76 -5.09
C SER A 235 -19.49 -7.86 -3.66
N TYR A 236 -19.99 -8.85 -2.93
CA TYR A 236 -19.36 -9.30 -1.69
C TYR A 236 -18.17 -10.19 -2.01
N VAL A 237 -17.03 -9.93 -1.37
CA VAL A 237 -15.78 -10.62 -1.64
C VAL A 237 -15.07 -11.09 -0.38
N VAL A 238 -14.24 -12.10 -0.54
CA VAL A 238 -13.20 -12.49 0.40
C VAL A 238 -11.85 -12.25 -0.26
N ILE A 239 -10.96 -11.55 0.44
CA ILE A 239 -9.61 -11.22 -0.02
C ILE A 239 -8.62 -12.05 0.80
N ASN A 240 -7.84 -12.87 0.10
CA ASN A 240 -6.96 -13.86 0.71
C ASN A 240 -5.60 -13.27 1.12
N LYS A 241 -5.13 -12.27 0.37
CA LYS A 241 -3.89 -11.54 0.65
C LYS A 241 -4.12 -10.07 0.41
N TRP A 242 -3.71 -9.26 1.38
CA TRP A 242 -3.92 -7.83 1.37
C TRP A 242 -2.87 -7.15 2.24
N LEU A 243 -2.56 -5.90 1.92
CA LEU A 243 -1.64 -5.06 2.67
C LEU A 243 -2.30 -3.71 2.95
N VAL A 244 -2.35 -3.28 4.21
CA VAL A 244 -2.84 -1.95 4.57
C VAL A 244 -1.68 -0.98 4.62
N PHE A 245 -1.87 0.20 4.03
CA PHE A 245 -0.98 1.33 4.11
C PHE A 245 -1.68 2.53 4.73
N THR A 246 -0.90 3.33 5.45
CA THR A 246 -1.33 4.63 5.96
C THR A 246 -0.31 5.68 5.54
N GLU A 247 -0.71 6.65 4.71
CA GLU A 247 0.02 7.86 4.33
C GLU A 247 -0.31 8.98 5.34
N ILE A 248 0.68 9.40 6.13
CA ILE A 248 0.54 10.48 7.13
C ILE A 248 1.09 11.80 6.57
N PHE A 249 0.32 12.87 6.75
CA PHE A 249 0.69 14.24 6.38
C PHE A 249 1.02 15.03 7.65
N GLU A 250 2.19 15.67 7.68
CA GLU A 250 2.67 16.49 8.81
C GLU A 250 1.85 17.77 9.00
N GLU A 251 1.22 18.28 7.95
CA GLU A 251 0.34 19.45 8.05
C GLU A 251 -0.98 19.06 8.76
N ASP A 252 -1.28 19.71 9.88
CA ASP A 252 -2.49 19.45 10.68
C ASP A 252 -3.79 19.59 9.89
N SER A 253 -3.77 20.37 8.81
CA SER A 253 -4.92 20.63 7.93
C SER A 253 -5.22 19.47 6.96
N VAL A 254 -4.33 18.48 6.84
CA VAL A 254 -4.44 17.39 5.86
C VAL A 254 -4.69 16.06 6.58
N ASN A 255 -5.81 15.42 6.21
CA ASN A 255 -6.21 14.13 6.76
C ASN A 255 -5.24 13.02 6.33
N THR A 256 -4.92 12.14 7.29
CA THR A 256 -4.25 10.85 7.02
C THR A 256 -5.06 10.04 6.01
N LEU A 257 -4.37 9.37 5.08
CA LEU A 257 -5.01 8.49 4.11
C LEU A 257 -4.64 7.05 4.37
N SER A 258 -5.63 6.18 4.48
CA SER A 258 -5.42 4.74 4.59
C SER A 258 -6.05 4.02 3.41
N TYR A 259 -5.36 2.99 2.90
CA TYR A 259 -5.82 2.21 1.75
C TYR A 259 -5.27 0.78 1.82
N ILE A 260 -5.87 -0.11 1.05
CA ILE A 260 -5.45 -1.52 0.96
C ILE A 260 -4.91 -1.78 -0.44
N LEU A 261 -3.71 -2.36 -0.51
CA LEU A 261 -3.11 -2.86 -1.75
C LEU A 261 -3.43 -4.35 -1.93
N ILE A 262 -3.96 -4.74 -3.09
CA ILE A 262 -4.42 -6.10 -3.38
C ILE A 262 -4.14 -6.52 -4.84
N LYS A 263 -4.01 -7.82 -5.09
CA LYS A 263 -4.09 -8.38 -6.45
C LYS A 263 -5.50 -8.83 -6.76
N SER A 264 -5.94 -8.66 -8.01
CA SER A 264 -7.26 -9.17 -8.44
C SER A 264 -7.37 -10.69 -8.29
N SER A 265 -6.26 -11.43 -8.43
CA SER A 265 -6.22 -12.90 -8.29
C SER A 265 -6.37 -13.39 -6.84
N ASP A 266 -6.15 -12.52 -5.85
CA ASP A 266 -6.32 -12.84 -4.43
C ASP A 266 -7.78 -12.63 -3.95
N ILE A 267 -8.68 -12.23 -4.84
CA ILE A 267 -10.09 -11.93 -4.55
C ILE A 267 -10.98 -13.09 -4.98
N SER A 268 -11.84 -13.54 -4.08
CA SER A 268 -12.89 -14.53 -4.35
C SER A 268 -14.27 -13.89 -4.18
N ILE A 269 -15.07 -13.90 -5.25
CA ILE A 269 -16.43 -13.35 -5.22
C ILE A 269 -17.35 -14.32 -4.48
N VAL A 270 -17.95 -13.84 -3.39
CA VAL A 270 -18.94 -14.58 -2.59
C VAL A 270 -20.31 -14.51 -3.24
N GLN A 271 -20.72 -13.29 -3.58
CA GLN A 271 -22.01 -13.04 -4.19
C GLN A 271 -21.94 -11.74 -4.96
N LYS A 272 -22.34 -11.82 -6.24
CA LYS A 272 -22.64 -10.65 -7.04
C LYS A 272 -24.05 -10.15 -6.67
N MET A 273 -24.19 -8.85 -6.50
CA MET A 273 -25.52 -8.26 -6.33
C MET A 273 -26.19 -8.15 -7.69
N GLU A 274 -27.45 -8.58 -7.78
CA GLU A 274 -28.29 -8.27 -8.94
C GLU A 274 -28.61 -6.78 -8.90
N ARG A 275 -27.76 -5.97 -9.53
CA ARG A 275 -28.06 -4.58 -9.88
C ARG A 275 -27.58 -4.29 -11.30
N GLU A 276 -28.48 -3.66 -12.05
CA GLU A 276 -28.52 -3.56 -13.50
C GLU A 276 -27.39 -2.74 -14.17
N HIS A 277 -26.48 -2.05 -13.48
CA HIS A 277 -25.98 -0.78 -14.05
C HIS A 277 -24.61 -0.79 -14.75
N SER A 278 -23.67 -1.71 -14.48
CA SER A 278 -22.33 -1.68 -15.11
C SER A 278 -22.23 -2.60 -16.33
N GLU A 279 -22.76 -3.83 -16.25
CA GLU A 279 -22.83 -4.78 -17.37
C GLU A 279 -23.70 -4.27 -18.52
N GLN A 280 -24.69 -3.42 -18.22
CA GLN A 280 -25.48 -2.74 -19.25
C GLN A 280 -24.73 -1.62 -19.97
N LEU A 281 -23.61 -1.12 -19.43
CA LEU A 281 -22.84 0.00 -19.99
C LEU A 281 -21.57 -0.46 -20.72
N LEU A 282 -21.04 -1.63 -20.36
CA LEU A 282 -19.90 -2.28 -20.99
C LEU A 282 -20.29 -3.70 -21.42
N LEU A 283 -20.54 -3.86 -22.70
CA LEU A 283 -20.91 -5.13 -23.33
C LEU A 283 -19.68 -5.97 -23.66
N ASN A 284 -19.81 -7.29 -23.52
CA ASN A 284 -18.83 -8.24 -24.00
C ASN A 284 -18.85 -8.29 -25.55
N ARG A 285 -17.78 -8.85 -26.11
CA ARG A 285 -17.60 -9.00 -27.57
C ARG A 285 -18.76 -9.73 -28.25
N THR A 286 -19.40 -10.65 -27.54
CA THR A 286 -20.47 -11.51 -28.06
C THR A 286 -21.86 -10.90 -27.97
N ASP A 287 -22.01 -9.80 -27.22
CA ASP A 287 -23.31 -9.24 -26.94
C ASP A 287 -23.83 -8.44 -28.13
N ILE A 288 -25.14 -8.48 -28.39
CA ILE A 288 -25.75 -7.79 -29.52
C ILE A 288 -26.49 -6.56 -28.99
N CYS A 289 -26.01 -5.37 -29.35
CA CYS A 289 -26.73 -4.12 -29.11
C CYS A 289 -27.79 -3.93 -30.21
N ARG A 290 -29.08 -4.14 -29.90
CA ARG A 290 -30.19 -4.10 -30.89
C ARG A 290 -30.92 -2.75 -30.97
N ASP A 291 -30.86 -1.93 -29.92
CA ASP A 291 -31.84 -0.85 -29.70
C ASP A 291 -31.26 0.57 -29.85
N ARG A 292 -30.11 0.75 -30.52
CA ARG A 292 -29.43 2.06 -30.59
C ARG A 292 -29.13 2.51 -32.02
N GLY A 293 -29.57 3.73 -32.35
CA GLY A 293 -29.58 4.26 -33.72
C GLY A 293 -28.24 4.80 -34.23
N ASN A 294 -27.32 5.19 -33.35
CA ASN A 294 -25.99 5.69 -33.74
C ASN A 294 -24.87 4.83 -33.18
N SER A 295 -23.76 4.76 -33.93
CA SER A 295 -22.55 4.04 -33.54
C SER A 295 -21.27 4.78 -33.94
N LEU A 296 -20.25 4.66 -33.09
CA LEU A 296 -18.88 5.08 -33.40
C LEU A 296 -17.94 3.91 -33.16
N LYS A 297 -17.09 3.61 -34.13
CA LYS A 297 -15.94 2.72 -33.93
C LYS A 297 -14.73 3.56 -33.60
N VAL A 298 -14.20 3.38 -32.39
CA VAL A 298 -13.13 4.21 -31.86
C VAL A 298 -11.97 3.37 -31.34
N GLN A 299 -10.76 3.93 -31.38
CA GLN A 299 -9.61 3.43 -30.64
C GLN A 299 -9.32 4.38 -29.48
N ILE A 300 -9.26 3.86 -28.25
CA ILE A 300 -8.84 4.67 -27.10
C ILE A 300 -7.33 4.87 -27.17
N LEU A 301 -6.85 6.10 -27.21
CA LEU A 301 -5.42 6.41 -27.21
C LEU A 301 -4.88 6.66 -25.81
N ARG A 302 -5.55 7.53 -25.05
CA ARG A 302 -5.09 7.98 -23.73
C ARG A 302 -6.25 8.13 -22.76
N LYS A 303 -5.96 7.86 -21.50
CA LYS A 303 -6.87 7.91 -20.37
C LYS A 303 -6.29 8.77 -19.25
N SER A 304 -7.06 9.72 -18.72
CA SER A 304 -6.64 10.54 -17.58
C SER A 304 -6.79 9.83 -16.23
N GLU A 305 -6.14 10.30 -15.18
CA GLU A 305 -6.71 10.11 -13.84
C GLU A 305 -8.03 10.89 -13.72
N ILE A 306 -8.73 10.75 -12.59
CA ILE A 306 -9.87 11.62 -12.33
C ILE A 306 -9.39 13.07 -12.18
N VAL A 307 -10.01 13.98 -12.92
CA VAL A 307 -9.69 15.40 -12.93
C VAL A 307 -10.91 16.20 -12.47
N PHE A 308 -10.68 17.27 -11.71
CA PHE A 308 -11.74 18.23 -11.41
C PHE A 308 -11.94 19.12 -12.64
N GLY A 309 -12.89 18.70 -13.47
CA GLY A 309 -12.95 19.07 -14.88
C GLY A 309 -13.81 20.31 -15.17
N TYR A 310 -14.30 20.37 -16.41
CA TYR A 310 -14.96 21.57 -16.95
C TYR A 310 -16.25 21.90 -16.19
N ASN A 311 -17.02 20.87 -15.81
CA ASN A 311 -18.31 21.03 -15.15
C ASN A 311 -18.22 21.23 -13.63
N SER A 312 -17.03 21.52 -13.09
CA SER A 312 -16.80 21.67 -11.65
C SER A 312 -17.23 20.43 -10.85
N VAL A 313 -17.09 19.25 -11.46
CA VAL A 313 -17.29 17.93 -10.86
C VAL A 313 -16.11 17.02 -11.27
N PRO A 314 -15.89 15.91 -10.55
CA PRO A 314 -14.93 14.90 -10.96
C PRO A 314 -15.29 14.27 -12.32
N GLU A 315 -14.33 14.26 -13.23
CA GLU A 315 -14.49 13.85 -14.63
C GLU A 315 -13.35 12.92 -15.06
N TYR A 316 -13.62 12.02 -16.01
CA TYR A 316 -12.62 11.20 -16.68
C TYR A 316 -12.51 11.58 -18.13
N TRP A 317 -11.31 11.89 -18.58
CA TRP A 317 -11.07 12.36 -19.94
C TRP A 317 -10.39 11.27 -20.75
N ILE A 318 -10.90 11.05 -21.95
CA ILE A 318 -10.41 10.03 -22.87
C ILE A 318 -10.11 10.68 -24.21
N GLU A 319 -8.88 10.52 -24.69
CA GLU A 319 -8.50 10.81 -26.06
C GLU A 319 -8.75 9.56 -26.92
N MET A 320 -9.49 9.70 -28.02
CA MET A 320 -9.80 8.59 -28.91
C MET A 320 -9.76 8.99 -30.37
N VAL A 321 -9.48 8.02 -31.24
CA VAL A 321 -9.52 8.18 -32.70
C VAL A 321 -10.78 7.50 -33.22
N VAL A 322 -11.60 8.26 -33.95
CA VAL A 322 -12.81 7.76 -34.60
C VAL A 322 -12.45 7.24 -35.99
N HIS A 323 -12.66 5.95 -36.19
CA HIS A 323 -12.41 5.26 -37.47
C HIS A 323 -13.68 5.13 -38.30
N GLU A 324 -14.83 4.89 -37.67
CA GLU A 324 -16.10 4.72 -38.37
C GLU A 324 -17.22 5.45 -37.60
N LYS A 325 -18.18 6.01 -38.33
CA LYS A 325 -19.41 6.59 -37.79
C LYS A 325 -20.61 6.02 -38.53
N ASN A 326 -21.55 5.41 -37.81
CA ASN A 326 -22.74 4.75 -38.36
C ASN A 326 -22.40 3.80 -39.52
N GLY A 327 -21.34 2.99 -39.35
CA GLY A 327 -20.84 2.04 -40.34
C GLY A 327 -20.09 2.65 -41.53
N LYS A 328 -19.86 3.97 -41.57
CA LYS A 328 -19.08 4.64 -42.62
C LYS A 328 -17.68 4.98 -42.11
N THR A 329 -16.65 4.50 -42.82
CA THR A 329 -15.25 4.79 -42.52
C THR A 329 -14.93 6.28 -42.71
N LEU A 330 -14.21 6.86 -41.76
CA LEU A 330 -13.71 8.24 -41.80
C LEU A 330 -12.26 8.22 -42.28
N SER A 331 -11.95 8.97 -43.35
CA SER A 331 -10.59 9.18 -43.84
C SER A 331 -10.33 10.68 -44.07
N PRO A 332 -9.39 11.31 -43.34
CA PRO A 332 -8.57 10.71 -42.27
C PRO A 332 -9.39 10.42 -41.01
N ALA A 333 -8.91 9.48 -40.20
CA ALA A 333 -9.48 9.24 -38.88
C ALA A 333 -9.35 10.51 -38.02
N SER A 334 -10.35 10.78 -37.18
CA SER A 334 -10.43 12.04 -36.43
C SER A 334 -10.22 11.81 -34.94
N ALA A 335 -9.30 12.56 -34.32
CA ALA A 335 -9.10 12.53 -32.88
C ALA A 335 -10.17 13.38 -32.18
N ILE A 336 -10.82 12.82 -31.17
CA ILE A 336 -11.79 13.50 -30.32
C ILE A 336 -11.45 13.26 -28.84
N PHE A 337 -11.94 14.17 -28.00
CA PHE A 337 -11.78 14.08 -26.55
C PHE A 337 -13.15 13.92 -25.91
N ILE A 338 -13.33 12.86 -25.13
CA ILE A 338 -14.61 12.54 -24.46
C ILE A 338 -14.47 12.67 -22.95
N ILE A 339 -15.51 13.19 -22.32
CA ILE A 339 -15.69 13.22 -20.87
C ILE A 339 -16.66 12.11 -20.46
N LEU A 340 -16.21 11.22 -19.57
CA LEU A 340 -17.06 10.30 -18.83
C LEU A 340 -17.30 10.84 -17.41
N HIS A 341 -18.55 10.80 -16.95
CA HIS A 341 -18.95 11.23 -15.62
C HIS A 341 -20.14 10.40 -15.11
N GLY A 342 -20.46 10.53 -13.81
CA GLY A 342 -21.63 9.89 -13.20
C GLY A 342 -21.58 8.36 -13.32
N LYS A 343 -22.62 7.75 -13.90
CA LYS A 343 -22.69 6.28 -14.02
C LYS A 343 -21.56 5.67 -14.85
N TYR A 344 -20.98 6.41 -15.79
CA TYR A 344 -19.88 5.93 -16.64
C TYR A 344 -18.54 5.87 -15.91
N SER A 345 -18.42 6.55 -14.76
CA SER A 345 -17.23 6.44 -13.91
C SER A 345 -16.96 5.00 -13.49
N LYS A 346 -18.01 4.18 -13.31
CA LYS A 346 -17.91 2.76 -12.95
C LYS A 346 -17.26 1.87 -14.02
N ILE A 347 -17.43 2.20 -15.30
CA ILE A 347 -16.84 1.40 -16.40
C ILE A 347 -15.44 1.88 -16.78
N TYR A 348 -15.06 3.09 -16.36
CA TYR A 348 -13.78 3.70 -16.69
C TYR A 348 -12.55 2.83 -16.39
N PRO A 349 -12.46 2.15 -15.22
CA PRO A 349 -11.31 1.28 -14.92
C PRO A 349 -11.13 0.14 -15.92
N PHE A 350 -12.21 -0.31 -16.57
CA PHE A 350 -12.21 -1.47 -17.47
C PHE A 350 -11.94 -1.11 -18.94
N LEU A 351 -12.03 0.17 -19.31
CA LEU A 351 -11.66 0.65 -20.63
C LEU A 351 -10.14 0.62 -20.80
N LYS A 352 -9.63 -0.16 -21.74
CA LYS A 352 -8.20 -0.32 -22.02
C LYS A 352 -7.73 0.61 -23.14
N GLU A 353 -6.57 1.23 -22.94
CA GLU A 353 -5.86 1.99 -23.99
C GLU A 353 -5.42 1.08 -25.14
N ASN A 354 -5.28 1.65 -26.32
CA ASN A 354 -4.95 1.01 -27.59
C ASN A 354 -5.93 -0.09 -28.05
N LYS A 355 -7.07 -0.25 -27.37
CA LYS A 355 -8.15 -1.17 -27.77
C LYS A 355 -9.24 -0.44 -28.55
N PHE A 356 -9.89 -1.20 -29.41
CA PHE A 356 -11.02 -0.73 -30.21
C PHE A 356 -12.34 -1.02 -29.51
N TYR A 357 -13.24 -0.05 -29.57
CA TYR A 357 -14.58 -0.12 -29.01
C TYR A 357 -15.60 0.38 -30.01
N ASN A 358 -16.77 -0.25 -30.00
CA ASN A 358 -17.99 0.33 -30.55
C ASN A 358 -18.70 1.09 -29.43
N ILE A 359 -19.06 2.35 -29.69
CA ILE A 359 -19.87 3.17 -28.80
C ILE A 359 -21.24 3.34 -29.43
N TYR A 360 -22.28 2.82 -28.78
CA TYR A 360 -23.68 2.89 -29.23
C TYR A 360 -24.50 3.89 -28.41
N TYR A 361 -25.26 4.76 -29.06
CA TYR A 361 -26.06 5.81 -28.40
C TYR A 361 -27.26 6.22 -29.26
N ASN A 362 -28.31 6.80 -28.65
CA ASN A 362 -29.41 7.43 -29.39
C ASN A 362 -29.32 8.95 -29.36
N LYS A 363 -28.97 9.55 -28.23
CA LYS A 363 -28.81 11.01 -28.11
C LYS A 363 -27.40 11.41 -28.53
N ASP A 364 -27.29 12.47 -29.31
CA ASP A 364 -26.00 13.03 -29.71
C ASP A 364 -25.18 13.49 -28.49
N MET A 365 -23.86 13.34 -28.59
CA MET A 365 -22.95 13.80 -27.55
C MET A 365 -22.94 15.32 -27.45
N GLU A 366 -23.03 15.84 -26.23
CA GLU A 366 -23.00 17.28 -25.98
C GLU A 366 -21.60 17.84 -26.26
N LYS A 367 -21.52 18.88 -27.09
CA LYS A 367 -20.26 19.49 -27.52
C LYS A 367 -19.92 20.71 -26.67
N LEU A 368 -18.79 20.63 -25.96
CA LEU A 368 -18.28 21.67 -25.07
C LEU A 368 -17.12 22.42 -25.72
N ASN A 369 -17.16 23.75 -25.68
CA ASN A 369 -16.09 24.60 -26.19
C ASN A 369 -15.03 24.86 -25.12
N ILE A 370 -13.77 24.53 -25.44
CA ILE A 370 -12.64 24.60 -24.49
C ILE A 370 -11.64 25.70 -24.79
N ILE A 371 -11.92 26.62 -25.73
CA ILE A 371 -10.95 27.64 -26.19
C ILE A 371 -10.31 28.43 -25.04
N SER A 372 -11.06 28.79 -24.00
CA SER A 372 -10.57 29.51 -22.82
C SER A 372 -9.78 28.66 -21.82
N TYR A 373 -9.75 27.33 -21.98
CA TYR A 373 -9.14 26.40 -21.02
C TYR A 373 -8.10 25.45 -21.64
N LYS A 374 -7.78 25.57 -22.94
CA LYS A 374 -6.85 24.64 -23.62
C LYS A 374 -5.46 24.61 -23.00
N GLU A 375 -4.95 25.76 -22.58
CA GLU A 375 -3.64 25.88 -21.94
C GLU A 375 -3.63 25.28 -20.54
N LEU A 376 -4.75 25.35 -19.83
CA LEU A 376 -4.91 24.81 -18.47
C LEU A 376 -4.78 23.30 -18.44
N TYR A 377 -5.31 22.62 -19.46
CA TYR A 377 -5.29 21.16 -19.56
C TYR A 377 -4.22 20.62 -20.52
N GLY A 378 -3.32 21.47 -21.04
CA GLY A 378 -2.31 21.06 -22.01
C GLY A 378 -2.86 20.57 -23.36
N LEU A 379 -4.16 20.74 -23.61
CA LEU A 379 -4.86 20.30 -24.82
C LEU A 379 -4.72 21.30 -25.98
N ARG A 380 -3.49 21.67 -26.33
CA ARG A 380 -3.19 22.76 -27.28
C ARG A 380 -3.89 22.60 -28.64
N THR A 381 -4.09 21.36 -29.09
CA THR A 381 -4.70 21.03 -30.39
C THR A 381 -6.22 20.84 -30.31
N ALA A 382 -6.78 20.57 -29.13
CA ALA A 382 -8.19 20.24 -28.99
C ALA A 382 -9.07 21.47 -29.18
N LYS A 383 -10.07 21.42 -30.07
CA LYS A 383 -11.06 22.51 -30.21
C LYS A 383 -12.29 22.30 -29.33
N TYR A 384 -12.65 21.05 -29.08
CA TYR A 384 -13.89 20.67 -28.39
C TYR A 384 -13.64 19.49 -27.47
N LEU A 385 -14.40 19.45 -26.37
CA LEU A 385 -14.63 18.24 -25.57
C LEU A 385 -16.06 17.76 -25.85
N PHE A 386 -16.28 16.45 -25.83
CA PHE A 386 -17.59 15.85 -26.00
C PHE A 386 -17.99 15.16 -24.70
N LYS A 387 -19.14 15.49 -24.14
CA LYS A 387 -19.69 14.76 -23.00
C LYS A 387 -20.45 13.56 -23.52
N ILE A 388 -20.12 12.38 -22.99
CA ILE A 388 -20.75 11.13 -23.42
C ILE A 388 -22.26 11.18 -23.18
N SER A 389 -23.04 10.62 -24.11
CA SER A 389 -24.50 10.56 -23.93
C SER A 389 -24.87 9.73 -22.70
N GLU A 390 -25.96 10.09 -22.01
CA GLU A 390 -26.50 9.33 -20.89
C GLU A 390 -27.02 7.93 -21.27
N ASP A 391 -27.19 7.66 -22.57
CA ASP A 391 -27.58 6.37 -23.11
C ASP A 391 -26.48 5.77 -24.00
N ALA A 392 -25.21 6.01 -23.69
CA ALA A 392 -24.07 5.40 -24.36
C ALA A 392 -23.77 4.00 -23.79
N VAL A 393 -23.25 3.11 -24.65
CA VAL A 393 -22.79 1.77 -24.30
C VAL A 393 -21.50 1.51 -25.04
N PHE A 394 -20.54 0.95 -24.34
CA PHE A 394 -19.25 0.57 -24.87
C PHE A 394 -19.25 -0.93 -25.11
N GLN A 395 -18.73 -1.36 -26.26
CA GLN A 395 -18.52 -2.76 -26.58
C GLN A 395 -17.10 -2.94 -27.10
N GLU A 396 -16.32 -3.81 -26.48
CA GLU A 396 -14.98 -4.16 -26.98
C GLU A 396 -15.09 -4.92 -28.31
N THR A 397 -14.27 -4.57 -29.31
CA THR A 397 -14.30 -5.23 -30.62
C THR A 397 -13.21 -6.32 -30.75
N CYS A 398 -13.37 -7.22 -31.73
CA CYS A 398 -12.40 -8.28 -32.04
C CYS A 398 -11.16 -7.77 -32.80
N ASP A 399 -11.15 -6.53 -33.26
CA ASP A 399 -10.04 -5.92 -33.98
C ASP A 399 -8.93 -5.60 -32.97
N ASN A 400 -8.19 -6.62 -32.55
CA ASN A 400 -6.89 -6.44 -31.93
C ASN A 400 -5.86 -6.50 -33.06
N PRO A 401 -5.27 -5.37 -33.48
CA PRO A 401 -3.91 -5.51 -33.99
C PRO A 401 -3.10 -6.13 -32.84
N ASP A 402 -2.12 -6.98 -33.17
CA ASP A 402 -1.01 -7.35 -32.28
C ASP A 402 -0.18 -6.09 -31.96
N VAL A 403 -0.82 -5.09 -31.35
CA VAL A 403 -0.18 -3.89 -30.87
C VAL A 403 0.59 -4.35 -29.66
N GLN A 404 1.91 -4.45 -29.85
CA GLN A 404 2.89 -4.49 -28.78
C GLN A 404 2.39 -3.52 -27.69
N LEU A 405 2.00 -4.06 -26.52
CA LEU A 405 1.72 -3.23 -25.33
C LEU A 405 2.77 -2.12 -25.33
N ASN A 406 2.33 -0.85 -25.30
CA ASN A 406 3.20 0.32 -25.26
C ASN A 406 4.48 -0.07 -24.54
N LYS A 407 5.57 -0.30 -25.29
CA LYS A 407 6.84 -0.72 -24.71
C LYS A 407 7.20 0.42 -23.78
N SER A 408 7.00 0.20 -22.50
CA SER A 408 7.41 1.15 -21.49
C SER A 408 8.89 1.39 -21.73
N ILE A 409 9.22 2.65 -21.99
CA ILE A 409 10.55 3.03 -22.43
C ILE A 409 11.49 2.90 -21.22
N ASP A 410 12.62 2.23 -21.42
CA ASP A 410 13.67 2.14 -20.39
C ASP A 410 14.41 3.49 -20.28
N LEU A 411 14.95 3.80 -19.10
CA LEU A 411 15.59 5.09 -18.77
C LEU A 411 16.68 5.49 -19.78
N ASN A 412 17.36 4.51 -20.37
CA ASN A 412 18.39 4.71 -21.38
C ASN A 412 17.91 5.44 -22.64
N GLN A 413 16.64 5.29 -22.98
CA GLN A 413 16.05 5.87 -24.19
C GLN A 413 15.48 7.28 -23.94
N ILE A 414 15.25 7.68 -22.68
CA ILE A 414 14.60 8.98 -22.36
C ILE A 414 15.42 10.17 -22.89
N MET A 415 16.75 10.07 -22.89
CA MET A 415 17.62 11.13 -23.40
C MET A 415 17.53 11.32 -24.92
N GLU A 416 16.91 10.38 -25.64
CA GLU A 416 16.73 10.43 -27.10
C GLU A 416 15.44 11.18 -27.51
N PHE A 417 14.52 11.42 -26.57
CA PHE A 417 13.24 12.07 -26.85
C PHE A 417 13.38 13.59 -26.90
N LYS A 418 12.63 14.21 -27.82
CA LYS A 418 12.61 15.66 -27.97
C LYS A 418 11.80 16.32 -26.85
N GLU A 419 12.14 17.55 -26.54
CA GLU A 419 11.37 18.37 -25.62
C GLU A 419 9.90 18.45 -26.07
N ASN A 420 8.98 18.30 -25.13
CA ASN A 420 7.53 18.24 -25.32
C ASN A 420 6.95 16.92 -25.86
N GLU A 421 7.77 15.90 -26.14
CA GLU A 421 7.24 14.58 -26.47
C GLU A 421 6.55 13.94 -25.26
N VAL A 422 5.47 13.20 -25.52
CA VAL A 422 4.67 12.51 -24.49
C VAL A 422 5.06 11.04 -24.49
N ILE A 423 5.55 10.55 -23.36
CA ILE A 423 6.11 9.20 -23.20
C ILE A 423 5.45 8.45 -22.05
N SER A 424 5.65 7.14 -22.01
CA SER A 424 5.26 6.28 -20.87
C SER A 424 6.49 5.50 -20.38
N LEU A 425 6.66 5.45 -19.06
CA LEU A 425 7.85 4.93 -18.38
C LEU A 425 7.45 3.81 -17.42
N SER A 426 8.28 2.77 -17.28
CA SER A 426 8.08 1.72 -16.26
C SER A 426 9.28 1.68 -15.34
N LEU A 427 9.13 2.20 -14.12
CA LEU A 427 10.24 2.43 -13.19
C LEU A 427 9.83 2.14 -11.76
N MET A 428 10.81 2.09 -10.87
CA MET A 428 10.60 1.89 -9.44
C MET A 428 10.54 3.23 -8.72
N VAL A 429 9.63 3.37 -7.77
CA VAL A 429 9.52 4.54 -6.91
C VAL A 429 10.68 4.57 -5.92
N SER A 430 11.47 5.63 -6.00
CA SER A 430 12.54 5.92 -5.05
C SER A 430 12.03 6.70 -3.86
N LYS A 431 11.33 7.80 -4.15
CA LYS A 431 10.94 8.78 -3.17
C LYS A 431 9.80 9.63 -3.69
N LYS A 432 8.84 9.93 -2.81
CA LYS A 432 7.79 10.92 -3.01
C LYS A 432 8.02 12.08 -2.03
N THR A 433 8.18 13.29 -2.54
CA THR A 433 8.34 14.49 -1.71
C THR A 433 7.36 15.57 -2.12
N ILE A 434 6.97 16.41 -1.17
CA ILE A 434 6.21 17.63 -1.41
C ILE A 434 7.10 18.77 -0.91
N GLN A 435 7.31 19.77 -1.75
CA GLN A 435 8.19 20.91 -1.48
C GLN A 435 7.43 22.20 -1.76
N CYS A 436 7.73 23.25 -1.00
CA CYS A 436 7.20 24.58 -1.30
C CYS A 436 7.65 25.01 -2.71
N ASN A 437 6.69 25.34 -3.56
CA ASN A 437 6.93 25.74 -4.92
C ASN A 437 7.56 27.14 -4.96
N LYS A 438 8.71 27.28 -5.62
CA LYS A 438 9.34 28.59 -5.89
C LYS A 438 8.66 29.35 -7.03
N PHE A 439 7.82 28.66 -7.83
CA PHE A 439 7.06 29.30 -8.90
C PHE A 439 5.73 29.83 -8.34
N PRO A 440 5.31 31.05 -8.72
CA PRO A 440 3.99 31.55 -8.35
C PRO A 440 2.91 30.60 -8.90
N PRO A 441 1.84 30.34 -8.13
CA PRO A 441 0.74 29.50 -8.60
C PRO A 441 0.06 30.27 -9.73
N PHE A 442 0.42 29.91 -10.97
CA PHE A 442 -0.05 30.64 -12.16
C PHE A 442 -1.57 30.50 -12.36
N ILE A 443 -2.21 29.54 -11.68
CA ILE A 443 -3.62 29.19 -11.82
C ILE A 443 -4.18 28.89 -10.42
N ALA A 444 -5.28 29.52 -10.04
CA ALA A 444 -5.93 29.27 -8.76
C ALA A 444 -6.57 27.86 -8.74
N LYS A 445 -6.44 27.14 -7.61
CA LYS A 445 -7.17 25.88 -7.37
C LYS A 445 -8.67 26.13 -7.57
N ARG A 446 -9.32 25.35 -8.45
CA ARG A 446 -10.76 25.48 -8.76
C ARG A 446 -11.65 24.83 -7.70
N HIS A 447 -11.07 24.01 -6.84
CA HIS A 447 -11.73 23.34 -5.72
C HIS A 447 -11.03 23.74 -4.41
N LYS A 448 -11.79 24.27 -3.45
CA LYS A 448 -11.32 24.49 -2.07
C LYS A 448 -11.90 23.47 -1.09
N ASN A 449 -12.99 22.79 -1.48
CA ASN A 449 -13.82 22.01 -0.56
C ASN A 449 -13.82 20.50 -0.86
N MET A 450 -13.10 20.04 -1.89
CA MET A 450 -12.98 18.61 -2.18
C MET A 450 -11.65 18.09 -1.63
N SER A 451 -11.76 17.21 -0.62
CA SER A 451 -10.62 16.46 -0.10
C SER A 451 -9.99 15.61 -1.21
N HIS A 452 -8.67 15.41 -1.15
CA HIS A 452 -7.89 14.52 -2.06
C HIS A 452 -7.68 15.01 -3.51
N PHE A 453 -8.11 16.22 -3.88
CA PHE A 453 -7.76 16.83 -5.16
C PHE A 453 -6.65 17.89 -5.03
N GLY A 454 -5.70 17.88 -5.96
CA GLY A 454 -4.52 18.73 -5.94
C GLY A 454 -3.47 18.31 -4.91
N ILE A 455 -2.36 19.06 -4.86
CA ILE A 455 -1.26 18.78 -3.94
C ILE A 455 -1.62 19.32 -2.54
N PRO A 456 -1.49 18.51 -1.47
CA PRO A 456 -1.67 18.96 -0.09
C PRO A 456 -0.79 20.17 0.26
N GLY A 457 -1.35 21.08 1.05
CA GLY A 457 -0.71 22.33 1.46
C GLY A 457 -0.84 23.49 0.46
N LYS A 458 -0.36 24.67 0.89
CA LYS A 458 -0.42 25.92 0.11
C LYS A 458 0.85 26.09 -0.72
N ASN A 459 0.67 26.27 -2.03
CA ASN A 459 1.76 26.56 -2.96
C ASN A 459 2.85 25.48 -2.98
N ASN A 460 2.45 24.22 -3.00
CA ASN A 460 3.34 23.07 -2.96
C ASN A 460 3.48 22.40 -4.33
N GLN A 461 4.65 21.84 -4.60
CA GLN A 461 4.92 20.97 -5.73
C GLN A 461 5.20 19.56 -5.22
N MET A 462 4.63 18.55 -5.88
CA MET A 462 4.97 17.16 -5.61
C MET A 462 6.04 16.70 -6.60
N GLN A 463 7.07 16.07 -6.06
CA GLN A 463 8.18 15.49 -6.78
C GLN A 463 8.20 13.98 -6.51
N LEU A 464 8.22 13.20 -7.59
CA LEU A 464 8.36 11.74 -7.53
C LEU A 464 9.66 11.36 -8.24
N ASP A 465 10.61 10.84 -7.47
CA ASP A 465 11.87 10.34 -8.01
C ASP A 465 11.73 8.84 -8.33
N LEU A 466 12.13 8.47 -9.54
CA LEU A 466 12.04 7.13 -10.08
C LEU A 466 13.43 6.62 -10.47
N TYR A 467 13.72 5.34 -10.23
CA TYR A 467 14.97 4.71 -10.65
C TYR A 467 14.76 3.50 -11.56
N ASP A 468 15.79 3.16 -12.36
CA ASP A 468 15.84 1.92 -13.16
C ASP A 468 15.99 0.68 -12.28
N SER A 469 15.72 -0.51 -12.83
CA SER A 469 15.83 -1.77 -12.07
C SER A 469 17.20 -2.00 -11.40
N ASP A 470 18.24 -1.34 -11.91
CA ASP A 470 19.63 -1.41 -11.40
C ASP A 470 19.96 -0.33 -10.34
N HIS A 471 19.04 0.58 -10.04
CA HIS A 471 19.23 1.74 -9.14
C HIS A 471 20.37 2.70 -9.56
N LYS A 472 20.73 2.74 -10.85
CA LYS A 472 21.85 3.53 -11.39
C LYS A 472 21.41 4.89 -11.90
N LYS A 473 20.21 4.99 -12.46
CA LYS A 473 19.72 6.20 -13.13
C LYS A 473 18.44 6.67 -12.47
N TYR A 474 18.34 7.98 -12.25
CA TYR A 474 17.14 8.60 -11.72
C TYR A 474 16.47 9.50 -12.77
N ILE A 475 15.15 9.53 -12.74
CA ILE A 475 14.34 10.56 -13.38
C ILE A 475 13.39 11.13 -12.36
N THR A 476 13.22 12.45 -12.43
CA THR A 476 12.30 13.15 -11.55
C THR A 476 11.03 13.48 -12.32
N LEU A 477 9.88 13.06 -11.79
CA LEU A 477 8.56 13.47 -12.24
C LEU A 477 8.05 14.59 -11.35
N TYR A 478 7.80 15.73 -11.98
CA TYR A 478 7.19 16.88 -11.32
C TYR A 478 5.70 16.93 -11.63
N PHE A 479 4.92 16.98 -10.56
CA PHE A 479 3.51 17.24 -10.65
C PHE A 479 3.27 18.74 -10.70
N THR A 480 2.48 19.18 -11.67
CA THR A 480 2.12 20.59 -11.76
C THR A 480 0.73 20.80 -11.19
N ASP A 481 0.54 21.83 -10.37
CA ASP A 481 -0.77 22.20 -9.81
C ASP A 481 -1.81 22.61 -10.87
N ARG A 482 -1.43 22.60 -12.17
CA ARG A 482 -2.29 22.94 -13.31
C ARG A 482 -3.39 21.90 -13.56
N ASP A 483 -3.10 20.63 -13.28
CA ASP A 483 -3.86 19.53 -13.88
C ASP A 483 -5.14 19.16 -13.10
N ASN A 484 -5.47 19.87 -12.01
CA ASN A 484 -6.66 19.62 -11.16
C ASN A 484 -6.91 18.13 -10.87
N TYR A 485 -5.85 17.34 -10.78
CA TYR A 485 -5.89 15.89 -10.69
C TYR A 485 -6.14 15.46 -9.25
N ARG A 486 -6.73 14.28 -9.08
CA ARG A 486 -6.76 13.61 -7.78
C ARG A 486 -5.34 13.24 -7.37
N TYR A 487 -5.00 13.53 -6.12
CA TYR A 487 -3.74 13.12 -5.51
C TYR A 487 -3.51 11.61 -5.69
N PRO A 488 -2.42 11.18 -6.35
CA PRO A 488 -2.13 9.77 -6.54
C PRO A 488 -1.67 9.16 -5.21
N ILE A 489 -2.53 8.30 -4.66
CA ILE A 489 -2.22 7.41 -3.53
C ILE A 489 -1.45 6.19 -4.04
N GLY A 490 -0.61 5.56 -3.21
CA GLY A 490 0.08 4.33 -3.61
C GLY A 490 1.28 4.56 -4.54
N LEU A 491 1.99 5.68 -4.37
CA LEU A 491 3.29 5.93 -5.00
C LEU A 491 4.39 5.86 -3.93
N ILE A 492 4.52 4.69 -3.32
CA ILE A 492 5.38 4.47 -2.15
C ILE A 492 6.70 3.84 -2.59
N ASN A 493 7.74 4.02 -1.78
CA ASN A 493 9.06 3.49 -2.08
C ASN A 493 9.01 1.97 -2.35
N ASP A 494 9.81 1.54 -3.31
CA ASP A 494 9.92 0.15 -3.77
C ASP A 494 8.68 -0.41 -4.50
N MET A 495 7.71 0.44 -4.88
CA MET A 495 6.70 0.07 -5.87
C MET A 495 7.24 0.20 -7.30
N LYS A 496 7.04 -0.83 -8.10
CA LYS A 496 7.21 -0.76 -9.55
C LYS A 496 5.95 -0.20 -10.16
N ILE A 497 6.07 0.88 -10.91
CA ILE A 497 4.94 1.58 -11.53
C ILE A 497 5.17 1.80 -13.03
N ILE A 498 4.09 1.82 -13.80
CA ILE A 498 4.06 2.48 -15.10
C ILE A 498 3.50 3.88 -14.88
N VAL A 499 4.29 4.88 -15.28
CA VAL A 499 3.84 6.26 -15.41
C VAL A 499 3.52 6.53 -16.87
N LYS A 500 2.26 6.78 -17.18
CA LYS A 500 1.80 6.99 -18.54
C LYS A 500 1.68 8.47 -18.90
N HIS A 501 1.86 8.75 -20.18
CA HIS A 501 1.58 10.06 -20.81
C HIS A 501 2.17 11.27 -20.07
N VAL A 502 3.46 11.20 -19.74
CA VAL A 502 4.23 12.32 -19.17
C VAL A 502 4.98 13.06 -20.25
N GLN A 503 5.16 14.37 -20.06
CA GLN A 503 5.83 15.22 -21.03
C GLN A 503 7.31 15.39 -20.69
N VAL A 504 8.18 15.16 -21.67
CA VAL A 504 9.62 15.36 -21.55
C VAL A 504 9.95 16.86 -21.47
N HIS A 505 10.78 17.23 -20.50
CA HIS A 505 11.33 18.57 -20.35
C HIS A 505 12.86 18.52 -20.27
N LYS A 506 13.56 19.64 -20.55
CA LYS A 506 15.04 19.68 -20.58
C LYS A 506 15.66 19.16 -19.26
N ASN A 507 16.81 18.47 -19.32
CA ASN A 507 17.62 18.01 -18.19
C ASN A 507 17.05 16.84 -17.34
N ASN A 508 16.68 15.72 -17.98
CA ASN A 508 16.35 14.44 -17.31
C ASN A 508 15.17 14.50 -16.32
N TYR A 509 14.16 15.31 -16.60
CA TYR A 509 12.93 15.29 -15.82
C TYR A 509 11.68 15.41 -16.69
N VAL A 510 10.56 14.90 -16.17
CA VAL A 510 9.28 14.85 -16.86
C VAL A 510 8.21 15.60 -16.05
N LYS A 511 7.18 16.09 -16.74
CA LYS A 511 6.04 16.79 -16.12
C LYS A 511 4.75 16.02 -16.38
N THR A 512 3.82 16.11 -15.43
CA THR A 512 2.46 15.61 -15.62
C THR A 512 1.75 16.33 -16.76
N THR A 513 0.82 15.61 -17.38
CA THR A 513 -0.18 16.12 -18.32
C THR A 513 -1.57 15.78 -17.78
N VAL A 514 -2.63 16.30 -18.40
CA VAL A 514 -4.01 15.91 -18.06
C VAL A 514 -4.27 14.41 -18.24
N PHE A 515 -3.48 13.72 -19.08
CA PHE A 515 -3.58 12.28 -19.30
C PHE A 515 -2.59 11.45 -18.47
N THR A 516 -1.80 12.07 -17.59
CA THR A 516 -0.88 11.30 -16.76
C THR A 516 -1.67 10.39 -15.83
N SER A 517 -1.32 9.10 -15.86
CA SER A 517 -1.90 8.06 -15.03
C SER A 517 -0.84 7.10 -14.52
N PHE A 518 -1.16 6.42 -13.42
CA PHE A 518 -0.25 5.53 -12.71
C PHE A 518 -0.83 4.12 -12.65
N GLU A 519 -0.03 3.13 -13.05
CA GLU A 519 -0.38 1.72 -12.87
C GLU A 519 0.66 1.07 -11.99
N ILE A 520 0.23 0.46 -10.89
CA ILE A 520 1.13 -0.28 -9.98
C ILE A 520 1.31 -1.68 -10.58
N LEU A 521 2.54 -2.01 -10.95
CA LEU A 521 2.89 -3.33 -11.47
C LEU A 521 3.17 -4.31 -10.35
N GLU A 522 3.94 -3.87 -9.36
CA GLU A 522 4.47 -4.74 -8.33
C GLU A 522 4.78 -3.92 -7.08
N TYR A 523 4.59 -4.53 -5.92
CA TYR A 523 5.14 -4.03 -4.67
C TYR A 523 6.08 -5.08 -4.08
N SER A 524 7.37 -4.77 -4.12
CA SER A 524 8.44 -5.65 -3.66
C SER A 524 9.27 -4.92 -2.61
N PRO A 525 8.72 -4.74 -1.39
CA PRO A 525 9.43 -4.06 -0.33
C PRO A 525 10.69 -4.82 0.02
N LYS A 526 11.73 -4.08 0.38
CA LYS A 526 12.96 -4.65 0.92
C LYS A 526 12.62 -5.46 2.17
N MET A 527 12.71 -6.79 2.08
CA MET A 527 12.50 -7.65 3.24
C MET A 527 13.70 -7.56 4.19
N LEU A 528 13.42 -7.59 5.49
CA LEU A 528 14.44 -7.84 6.52
C LEU A 528 15.03 -9.23 6.27
N PHE A 529 16.26 -9.27 5.74
CA PHE A 529 16.98 -10.51 5.55
C PHE A 529 17.54 -10.93 6.91
N SER A 530 16.86 -11.87 7.57
CA SER A 530 17.43 -12.47 8.76
C SER A 530 18.59 -13.36 8.37
N SER A 531 19.74 -12.94 8.85
CA SER A 531 21.05 -13.45 8.53
C SER A 531 21.30 -14.86 9.13
N VAL A 532 20.37 -15.31 9.99
CA VAL A 532 20.26 -16.64 10.64
C VAL A 532 20.36 -17.82 9.66
N ASN A 533 19.97 -17.65 8.40
CA ASN A 533 19.82 -18.74 7.42
C ASN A 533 21.01 -18.91 6.45
N LEU A 534 22.06 -18.08 6.54
CA LEU A 534 23.27 -18.31 5.74
C LEU A 534 24.07 -19.47 6.32
N CYS A 535 23.80 -20.67 5.83
CA CYS A 535 24.58 -21.87 6.14
C CYS A 535 25.93 -21.80 5.41
N PHE A 536 27.01 -21.46 6.13
CA PHE A 536 28.37 -21.72 5.67
C PHE A 536 28.64 -23.23 5.78
N THR A 537 29.00 -23.85 4.66
CA THR A 537 29.23 -25.30 4.52
C THR A 537 30.49 -25.79 5.21
N ASP A 538 31.35 -24.90 5.70
CA ASP A 538 32.58 -25.27 6.40
C ASP A 538 32.32 -25.46 7.90
N ARG A 539 32.27 -26.74 8.32
CA ARG A 539 31.97 -27.15 9.71
C ARG A 539 33.04 -26.73 10.73
N SER A 540 34.22 -26.33 10.29
CA SER A 540 35.36 -26.01 11.17
C SER A 540 35.19 -24.71 11.98
N THR A 541 34.34 -23.79 11.53
CA THR A 541 34.07 -22.49 12.19
C THR A 541 32.83 -22.49 13.11
N TRP A 542 32.09 -23.61 13.19
CA TRP A 542 30.81 -23.69 13.89
C TRP A 542 30.90 -23.74 15.43
N LEU A 543 32.05 -24.09 16.00
CA LEU A 543 32.16 -24.33 17.46
C LEU A 543 32.08 -23.06 18.33
N TRP A 544 32.19 -21.86 17.76
CA TRP A 544 32.15 -20.60 18.52
C TRP A 544 30.78 -19.89 18.55
N ARG A 545 29.74 -20.37 17.85
CA ARG A 545 28.54 -19.56 17.54
C ARG A 545 27.19 -20.15 17.99
N LYS A 546 27.12 -20.72 19.19
CA LYS A 546 25.88 -21.35 19.70
C LYS A 546 24.81 -20.38 20.25
N LYS A 547 25.03 -19.06 20.31
CA LYS A 547 24.08 -18.12 20.97
C LYS A 547 23.58 -16.94 20.14
N SER A 548 24.14 -16.63 18.98
CA SER A 548 23.57 -15.64 18.05
C SER A 548 24.12 -15.88 16.65
N PRO A 549 23.29 -16.17 15.65
CA PRO A 549 23.76 -16.29 14.27
C PRO A 549 24.00 -14.87 13.74
N GLN A 550 25.23 -14.38 13.93
CA GLN A 550 25.67 -13.08 13.41
C GLN A 550 26.20 -13.30 11.99
N VAL A 551 25.63 -12.62 11.01
CA VAL A 551 26.23 -12.56 9.67
C VAL A 551 27.37 -11.57 9.66
N LEU A 552 28.39 -11.97 8.92
CA LEU A 552 29.60 -11.21 8.71
C LEU A 552 29.31 -10.12 7.68
N LEU A 553 29.28 -8.87 8.12
CA LEU A 553 29.03 -7.72 7.26
C LEU A 553 30.11 -7.59 6.18
N GLY A 554 31.33 -8.08 6.42
CA GLY A 554 32.38 -8.12 5.39
C GLY A 554 32.12 -9.09 4.24
N MET A 555 31.16 -10.01 4.38
CA MET A 555 30.75 -10.92 3.30
C MET A 555 29.61 -10.33 2.44
N TYR A 556 29.48 -9.01 2.43
CA TYR A 556 28.40 -8.30 1.76
C TYR A 556 28.24 -8.70 0.30
N GLU A 557 29.32 -9.08 -0.40
CA GLU A 557 29.29 -9.50 -1.80
C GLU A 557 28.35 -10.69 -2.04
N TYR A 558 28.19 -11.59 -1.06
CA TYR A 558 27.35 -12.79 -1.14
C TYR A 558 25.89 -12.58 -0.73
N LEU A 559 25.55 -11.40 -0.25
CA LEU A 559 24.19 -11.09 0.20
C LEU A 559 23.34 -10.63 -1.00
N PRO A 560 22.02 -10.42 -0.83
CA PRO A 560 21.22 -9.62 -1.76
C PRO A 560 21.53 -8.13 -1.57
N GLN A 561 21.39 -7.30 -2.61
CA GLN A 561 21.43 -5.84 -2.42
C GLN A 561 20.20 -5.38 -1.61
N ASN A 562 20.27 -4.22 -0.96
CA ASN A 562 19.13 -3.62 -0.24
C ASN A 562 18.56 -4.47 0.91
N CYS A 563 19.31 -5.43 1.42
CA CYS A 563 18.94 -6.21 2.58
C CYS A 563 19.32 -5.50 3.89
N ILE A 564 18.54 -5.72 4.94
CA ILE A 564 18.85 -5.25 6.30
C ILE A 564 19.52 -6.39 7.07
N VAL A 565 20.67 -6.12 7.69
CA VAL A 565 21.48 -7.09 8.44
C VAL A 565 21.87 -6.51 9.79
N ASN A 566 21.74 -7.31 10.84
CA ASN A 566 22.29 -7.01 12.16
C ASN A 566 23.73 -7.52 12.22
N GLY A 567 24.68 -6.62 12.47
CA GLY A 567 26.10 -6.93 12.59
C GLY A 567 26.72 -6.36 13.86
N LYS A 568 27.97 -6.76 14.10
CA LYS A 568 28.78 -6.29 15.22
C LYS A 568 30.10 -5.73 14.71
N PHE A 569 30.47 -4.53 15.17
CA PHE A 569 31.76 -3.91 14.88
C PHE A 569 32.72 -4.06 16.06
N LEU A 570 33.96 -4.42 15.76
CA LEU A 570 35.07 -4.46 16.71
C LEU A 570 35.87 -3.17 16.72
N LEU A 571 36.05 -2.58 15.53
CA LEU A 571 36.81 -1.35 15.35
C LEU A 571 36.02 -0.43 14.45
N ILE A 572 36.07 0.86 14.78
CA ILE A 572 35.41 1.94 14.04
C ILE A 572 36.42 3.08 13.94
N ALA A 573 36.63 3.56 12.72
CA ALA A 573 37.40 4.76 12.46
C ALA A 573 36.58 5.70 11.58
N ILE A 574 36.37 6.93 12.05
CA ILE A 574 35.74 8.00 11.27
C ILE A 574 36.75 8.46 10.22
N LEU A 575 36.40 8.27 8.95
CA LEU A 575 37.21 8.69 7.79
C LEU A 575 36.95 10.15 7.44
N ASN A 576 35.67 10.54 7.38
CA ASN A 576 35.28 11.91 7.09
C ASN A 576 33.91 12.25 7.68
N LEU A 577 33.70 13.54 7.90
CA LEU A 577 32.44 14.15 8.29
C LEU A 577 32.01 15.17 7.24
N LYS A 578 30.75 15.14 6.86
CA LYS A 578 30.10 16.15 6.03
C LYS A 578 28.96 16.77 6.81
N PHE A 579 28.92 18.09 6.84
CA PHE A 579 27.92 18.87 7.54
C PHE A 579 27.07 19.62 6.52
N ASN A 580 25.76 19.46 6.59
CA ASN A 580 24.83 20.28 5.82
C ASN A 580 24.02 21.13 6.80
N LEU A 581 23.98 22.44 6.54
CA LEU A 581 23.22 23.39 7.34
C LEU A 581 21.93 23.74 6.61
N TYR A 582 20.78 23.61 7.27
CA TYR A 582 19.48 23.95 6.73
C TYR A 582 18.85 25.08 7.52
N CYS A 583 18.24 26.02 6.80
CA CYS A 583 17.52 27.13 7.41
C CYS A 583 16.36 26.62 8.26
N TYR A 584 16.25 27.06 9.51
CA TYR A 584 15.15 26.63 10.39
C TYR A 584 13.77 27.12 9.94
N LYS A 585 13.70 28.19 9.13
CA LYS A 585 12.43 28.76 8.64
C LYS A 585 11.95 28.13 7.34
N CYS A 586 12.83 28.02 6.36
CA CYS A 586 12.47 27.58 5.01
C CYS A 586 13.00 26.19 4.64
N HIS A 587 13.77 25.57 5.53
CA HIS A 587 14.38 24.24 5.35
C HIS A 587 15.29 24.10 4.12
N SER A 588 15.63 25.20 3.46
CA SER A 588 16.60 25.23 2.36
C SER A 588 18.02 25.06 2.88
N LEU A 589 18.84 24.31 2.12
CA LEU A 589 20.27 24.17 2.36
C LEU A 589 20.95 25.54 2.27
N LEU A 590 21.66 25.92 3.33
CA LEU A 590 22.46 27.14 3.38
C LEU A 590 23.72 26.95 2.52
N ARG A 591 24.04 27.96 1.72
CA ARG A 591 25.33 28.04 0.98
C ARG A 591 26.06 29.26 1.50
N ASP A 592 27.32 29.09 1.89
CA ASP A 592 28.16 30.14 2.47
C ASP A 592 27.46 30.87 3.63
N ASN A 593 26.79 30.11 4.50
CA ASN A 593 26.01 30.60 5.63
C ASN A 593 24.86 31.56 5.27
N CYS A 594 24.50 31.66 3.99
CA CYS A 594 23.36 32.45 3.53
C CYS A 594 22.17 31.55 3.20
N CYS A 595 20.97 32.00 3.59
CA CYS A 595 19.72 31.37 3.20
C CYS A 595 19.33 31.87 1.80
N PRO A 596 19.16 30.97 0.81
CA PRO A 596 18.86 31.38 -0.56
C PRO A 596 17.47 32.00 -0.73
N ASP A 597 16.57 31.82 0.24
CA ASP A 597 15.17 32.21 0.16
C ASP A 597 14.78 33.33 1.16
N SER A 598 15.75 33.91 1.89
CA SER A 598 15.50 35.07 2.77
C SER A 598 16.40 36.24 2.41
N GLU A 599 15.80 37.40 2.13
CA GLU A 599 16.51 38.68 1.96
C GLU A 599 17.21 39.17 3.24
N ILE A 600 16.97 38.48 4.37
CA ILE A 600 17.54 38.78 5.67
C ILE A 600 18.70 37.81 5.90
N ALA A 601 19.91 38.35 6.10
CA ALA A 601 21.04 37.58 6.60
C ALA A 601 20.62 36.90 7.92
N ASN A 602 20.65 35.57 7.96
CA ASN A 602 20.28 34.82 9.15
C ASN A 602 21.26 35.17 10.28
N SER A 603 20.85 36.04 11.20
CA SER A 603 21.69 36.50 12.32
C SER A 603 21.76 35.50 13.48
N ASP A 604 20.89 34.47 13.48
CA ASP A 604 20.78 33.50 14.58
C ASP A 604 21.03 32.07 14.05
N PHE A 605 22.30 31.79 13.74
CA PHE A 605 22.77 30.48 13.26
C PHE A 605 22.49 29.32 14.22
N SER A 606 22.25 29.62 15.50
CA SER A 606 22.03 28.63 16.56
C SER A 606 20.72 27.84 16.42
N LYS A 607 19.79 28.31 15.60
CA LYS A 607 18.49 27.66 15.36
C LYS A 607 18.46 26.79 14.12
N ASN A 608 19.47 26.88 13.25
CA ASN A 608 19.52 26.12 12.02
C ASN A 608 19.62 24.63 12.29
N ARG A 609 19.01 23.83 11.42
CA ARG A 609 19.11 22.38 11.50
C ARG A 609 20.43 21.95 10.87
N VAL A 610 21.22 21.19 11.61
CA VAL A 610 22.42 20.53 11.09
C VAL A 610 22.03 19.11 10.66
N GLU A 611 22.64 18.63 9.58
CA GLU A 611 22.62 17.23 9.17
C GLU A 611 24.08 16.76 9.10
N ILE A 612 24.45 15.79 9.93
CA ILE A 612 25.80 15.21 9.97
C ILE A 612 25.83 13.89 9.22
N LYS A 613 26.77 13.78 8.27
CA LYS A 613 26.99 12.60 7.44
C LYS A 613 28.40 12.09 7.67
N MET A 614 28.53 10.80 7.99
CA MET A 614 29.78 10.14 8.35
C MET A 614 30.13 9.04 7.37
N SER A 615 31.40 9.01 6.97
CA SER A 615 32.01 7.83 6.36
C SER A 615 32.91 7.16 7.39
N LEU A 616 32.71 5.88 7.63
CA LEU A 616 33.43 5.10 8.62
C LEU A 616 34.18 3.96 7.92
N LEU A 617 35.34 3.60 8.46
CA LEU A 617 36.00 2.32 8.24
C LEU A 617 35.69 1.45 9.45
N VAL A 618 35.09 0.30 9.22
CA VAL A 618 34.71 -0.63 10.29
C VAL A 618 35.35 -1.98 10.07
N GLN A 619 35.62 -2.67 11.17
CA GLN A 619 36.05 -4.06 11.17
C GLN A 619 34.99 -4.92 11.86
N ASP A 620 34.56 -5.99 11.21
CA ASP A 620 33.66 -6.96 11.84
C ASP A 620 34.41 -7.99 12.70
N ALA A 621 33.66 -8.88 13.35
CA ALA A 621 34.18 -9.89 14.28
C ALA A 621 35.19 -10.89 13.68
N VAL A 622 35.40 -10.90 12.35
CA VAL A 622 36.26 -11.89 11.65
C VAL A 622 37.34 -11.20 10.81
N THR A 623 37.77 -9.99 11.20
CA THR A 623 38.95 -9.27 10.67
C THR A 623 38.83 -8.62 9.29
N SER A 624 37.64 -8.60 8.69
CA SER A 624 37.44 -7.90 7.42
C SER A 624 37.15 -6.41 7.64
N THR A 625 37.91 -5.54 6.98
CA THR A 625 37.69 -4.08 7.02
C THR A 625 36.91 -3.63 5.78
N PHE A 626 35.88 -2.82 6.00
CA PHE A 626 35.08 -2.26 4.92
C PHE A 626 34.54 -0.89 5.31
N LYS A 627 34.11 -0.13 4.30
CA LYS A 627 33.56 1.20 4.52
C LYS A 627 32.05 1.13 4.75
N ILE A 628 31.57 1.92 5.68
CA ILE A 628 30.14 2.10 5.96
C ILE A 628 29.83 3.58 6.05
N TYR A 629 28.61 3.95 5.66
CA TYR A 629 28.12 5.31 5.74
C TYR A 629 27.01 5.41 6.80
N THR A 630 26.91 6.52 7.52
CA THR A 630 25.80 6.80 8.44
C THR A 630 25.44 8.28 8.44
N ASP A 631 24.16 8.59 8.58
CA ASP A 631 23.62 9.94 8.81
C ASP A 631 22.98 10.09 10.20
N ASN A 632 23.14 9.09 11.06
CA ASN A 632 22.66 9.12 12.43
C ASN A 632 23.63 9.94 13.31
N GLU A 633 23.23 11.16 13.70
CA GLU A 633 24.09 12.10 14.44
C GLU A 633 24.35 11.65 15.88
N ASP A 634 23.38 10.97 16.50
CA ASP A 634 23.50 10.44 17.87
C ASP A 634 24.71 9.50 17.98
N PHE A 635 25.04 8.80 16.90
CA PHE A 635 26.25 7.98 16.84
C PHE A 635 27.55 8.77 17.06
N LEU A 636 27.65 9.97 16.46
CA LEU A 636 28.82 10.82 16.67
C LEU A 636 28.85 11.35 18.11
N TYR A 637 27.70 11.74 18.66
CA TYR A 637 27.61 12.27 20.02
C TYR A 637 28.01 11.22 21.06
N ASP A 638 27.57 9.97 20.88
CA ASP A 638 27.95 8.85 21.75
C ASP A 638 29.45 8.55 21.65
N LEU A 639 30.03 8.56 20.44
CA LEU A 639 31.48 8.37 20.25
C LEU A 639 32.32 9.50 20.88
N LEU A 640 31.78 10.72 20.90
CA LEU A 640 32.39 11.88 21.55
C LEU A 640 32.16 11.91 23.07
N GLY A 641 31.33 11.01 23.61
CA GLY A 641 31.00 10.96 25.03
C GLY A 641 30.12 12.12 25.49
N PHE A 642 29.32 12.71 24.60
CA PHE A 642 28.36 13.76 24.99
C PHE A 642 27.21 13.12 25.77
N THR A 643 27.13 13.44 27.05
CA THR A 643 26.11 12.87 27.97
C THR A 643 25.00 13.87 28.26
N GLN A 644 25.18 15.14 27.89
CA GLN A 644 24.23 16.22 28.17
C GLN A 644 23.85 16.98 26.90
N GLU A 645 22.56 17.34 26.77
CA GLU A 645 22.04 18.13 25.65
C GLU A 645 22.77 19.48 25.46
N LYS A 646 23.27 20.08 26.55
CA LYS A 646 24.06 21.32 26.48
C LYS A 646 25.36 21.16 25.69
N GLU A 647 25.98 19.99 25.74
CA GLU A 647 27.24 19.69 25.03
C GLU A 647 26.97 19.59 23.53
N VAL A 648 25.90 18.87 23.16
CA VAL A 648 25.42 18.75 21.77
C VAL A 648 25.08 20.14 21.20
N GLN A 649 24.33 20.94 21.94
CA GLN A 649 23.96 22.29 21.51
C GLN A 649 25.18 23.22 21.37
N SER A 650 26.16 23.11 22.27
CA SER A 650 27.41 23.86 22.17
C SER A 650 28.21 23.44 20.94
N PHE A 651 28.32 22.13 20.69
CA PHE A 651 28.99 21.56 19.52
C PHE A 651 28.34 22.05 18.22
N LEU A 652 27.03 21.92 18.08
CA LEU A 652 26.28 22.33 16.90
C LEU A 652 26.39 23.84 16.64
N ARG A 653 26.38 24.68 17.68
CA ARG A 653 26.58 26.13 17.55
C ARG A 653 27.97 26.47 17.03
N THR A 654 29.00 25.85 17.60
CA THR A 654 30.38 26.06 17.16
C THR A 654 30.55 25.65 15.70
N PHE A 655 30.09 24.45 15.31
CA PHE A 655 30.17 23.99 13.92
C PHE A 655 29.37 24.87 12.94
N SER A 656 28.17 25.30 13.33
CA SER A 656 27.35 26.20 12.51
C SER A 656 28.03 27.55 12.26
N SER A 657 28.77 28.07 13.26
CA SER A 657 29.52 29.32 13.12
C SER A 657 30.76 29.20 12.23
N ILE A 658 31.37 28.01 12.17
CA ILE A 658 32.58 27.74 11.38
C ILE A 658 32.26 27.63 9.88
N GLY A 659 31.03 27.24 9.51
CA GLY A 659 30.60 27.15 8.11
C GLY A 659 31.38 26.13 7.27
N LEU A 660 32.02 25.15 7.92
CA LEU A 660 32.80 24.11 7.25
C LEU A 660 31.91 22.91 6.94
N ASN A 661 31.81 22.59 5.65
CA ASN A 661 30.87 21.57 5.18
C ASN A 661 31.50 20.16 5.09
N TYR A 662 32.81 20.02 5.25
CA TYR A 662 33.51 18.73 5.06
C TYR A 662 34.87 18.67 5.79
N ILE A 663 35.09 17.64 6.61
CA ILE A 663 36.36 17.30 7.27
C ILE A 663 36.81 15.92 6.79
N ASP A 664 38.03 15.82 6.29
CA ASP A 664 38.68 14.56 5.93
C ASP A 664 39.77 14.22 6.94
N PHE A 665 39.51 13.23 7.81
CA PHE A 665 40.46 12.84 8.85
C PHE A 665 41.64 12.04 8.29
N THR A 666 41.59 11.57 7.04
CA THR A 666 42.67 10.82 6.39
C THR A 666 43.80 11.70 5.84
N LYS A 667 43.57 13.01 5.72
CA LYS A 667 44.55 13.97 5.20
C LYS A 667 45.10 14.84 6.32
N THR A 668 46.40 15.10 6.33
CA THR A 668 46.97 16.17 7.18
C THR A 668 46.26 17.48 6.84
N PHE A 669 45.73 18.16 7.86
CA PHE A 669 44.97 19.40 7.69
C PHE A 669 45.84 20.40 6.90
N PRO A 670 45.33 21.02 5.82
CA PRO A 670 46.10 22.00 5.09
C PRO A 670 46.41 23.18 6.02
N GLN A 671 47.68 23.54 6.15
CA GLN A 671 48.16 24.65 7.00
C GLN A 671 47.72 26.05 6.53
N SER A 672 46.82 26.16 5.56
CA SER A 672 46.50 27.40 4.83
C SER A 672 45.00 27.69 4.76
N ASP A 673 44.30 27.69 5.90
CA ASP A 673 42.91 28.17 5.97
C ASP A 673 42.92 29.59 6.56
N ASP A 674 42.40 30.58 5.81
CA ASP A 674 42.28 32.02 6.18
C ASP A 674 41.26 32.27 7.32
N ARG A 675 41.02 31.28 8.20
CA ARG A 675 40.04 31.34 9.29
C ARG A 675 40.65 31.93 10.56
N ASN A 676 39.80 32.50 11.43
CA ASN A 676 40.20 33.00 12.75
C ASN A 676 40.97 31.91 13.56
N GLU A 677 41.95 32.34 14.34
CA GLU A 677 42.85 31.50 15.15
C GLU A 677 42.08 30.56 16.09
N ASP A 678 40.98 31.04 16.69
CA ASP A 678 40.11 30.22 17.56
C ASP A 678 39.46 29.05 16.82
N THR A 679 38.99 29.29 15.58
CA THR A 679 38.38 28.26 14.73
C THR A 679 39.41 27.23 14.31
N ARG A 680 40.63 27.66 13.98
CA ARG A 680 41.73 26.77 13.64
C ARG A 680 42.10 25.89 14.84
N ASN A 681 42.29 26.49 16.02
CA ASN A 681 42.60 25.77 17.25
C ASN A 681 41.52 24.75 17.62
N PHE A 682 40.24 25.11 17.50
CA PHE A 682 39.13 24.18 17.71
C PHE A 682 39.18 23.00 16.73
N LEU A 683 39.34 23.27 15.42
CA LEU A 683 39.39 22.22 14.39
C LEU A 683 40.60 21.30 14.56
N GLU A 684 41.76 21.82 14.94
CA GLU A 684 42.96 21.03 15.24
C GLU A 684 42.73 20.11 16.43
N VAL A 685 42.23 20.66 17.56
CA VAL A 685 41.92 19.87 18.77
C VAL A 685 40.86 18.81 18.48
N PHE A 686 39.79 19.16 17.77
CA PHE A 686 38.73 18.23 17.39
C PHE A 686 39.25 17.12 16.47
N THR A 687 40.04 17.48 15.46
CA THR A 687 40.63 16.51 14.52
C THR A 687 41.59 15.57 15.22
N GLU A 688 42.41 16.09 16.13
CA GLU A 688 43.34 15.29 16.91
C GLU A 688 42.59 14.36 17.88
N HIS A 689 41.52 14.84 18.51
CA HIS A 689 40.68 14.01 19.37
C HIS A 689 40.02 12.86 18.58
N ILE A 690 39.46 13.13 17.40
CA ILE A 690 38.89 12.08 16.54
C ILE A 690 39.98 11.07 16.14
N ARG A 691 41.18 11.54 15.77
CA ARG A 691 42.28 10.65 15.38
C ARG A 691 42.76 9.79 16.54
N THR A 692 43.11 10.41 17.66
CA THR A 692 43.84 9.78 18.77
C THR A 692 42.94 9.09 19.78
N VAL A 693 41.75 9.63 20.02
CA VAL A 693 40.81 9.10 21.00
C VAL A 693 39.78 8.24 20.30
N VAL A 694 39.03 8.78 19.33
CA VAL A 694 37.95 8.01 18.69
C VAL A 694 38.50 6.88 17.81
N ASN A 695 39.38 7.17 16.85
CA ASN A 695 39.83 6.17 15.88
C ASN A 695 40.84 5.14 16.43
N PHE A 696 41.55 5.45 17.53
CA PHE A 696 42.49 4.52 18.17
C PHE A 696 41.90 3.80 19.41
N CYS A 697 40.71 4.18 19.90
CA CYS A 697 40.05 3.42 20.95
C CYS A 697 39.45 2.11 20.41
N GLN A 698 39.69 1.02 21.12
CA GLN A 698 38.93 -0.21 20.93
C GLN A 698 37.57 -0.04 21.61
N TYR A 699 36.52 0.21 20.83
CA TYR A 699 35.16 0.23 21.36
C TYR A 699 34.72 -1.21 21.71
N PRO A 700 34.20 -1.46 22.92
CA PRO A 700 33.85 -2.80 23.40
C PRO A 700 32.58 -3.39 22.76
N PHE A 701 32.52 -3.43 21.42
CA PHE A 701 31.43 -3.91 20.57
C PHE A 701 30.32 -2.87 20.29
N VAL A 702 30.13 -2.55 19.00
CA VAL A 702 28.95 -1.81 18.52
C VAL A 702 28.03 -2.77 17.78
N ASP A 703 26.81 -2.94 18.28
CA ASP A 703 25.74 -3.64 17.58
C ASP A 703 25.09 -2.67 16.61
N ALA A 704 24.96 -3.04 15.34
CA ALA A 704 24.48 -2.14 14.30
C ALA A 704 23.49 -2.83 13.37
N VAL A 705 22.43 -2.10 13.02
CA VAL A 705 21.50 -2.46 11.95
C VAL A 705 21.97 -1.76 10.69
N CYS A 706 22.33 -2.54 9.67
CA CYS A 706 22.93 -2.06 8.44
C CYS A 706 22.06 -2.42 7.24
N ILE A 707 21.96 -1.51 6.28
CA ILE A 707 21.29 -1.73 5.00
C ILE A 707 22.35 -1.83 3.91
N ARG A 708 22.36 -2.93 3.14
CA ARG A 708 23.30 -3.06 2.02
C ARG A 708 22.92 -2.11 0.90
N GLN A 709 23.87 -1.31 0.45
CA GLN A 709 23.65 -0.37 -0.66
C GLN A 709 23.91 -1.05 -2.01
N SER A 710 23.16 -0.65 -3.04
CA SER A 710 23.28 -1.21 -4.39
C SER A 710 24.58 -0.77 -5.07
N ILE A 711 24.95 0.51 -4.96
CA ILE A 711 26.15 1.09 -5.56
C ILE A 711 26.61 2.29 -4.73
N SER A 712 27.63 2.10 -3.90
CA SER A 712 28.36 3.22 -3.30
C SER A 712 29.78 2.77 -2.94
N SER A 713 30.69 3.71 -2.67
CA SER A 713 32.01 3.42 -2.07
C SER A 713 31.91 2.83 -0.65
N HIS A 714 30.69 2.71 -0.13
CA HIS A 714 30.31 2.19 1.17
C HIS A 714 29.27 1.06 0.95
N PRO A 715 29.65 -0.22 0.97
CA PRO A 715 28.71 -1.32 0.79
C PRO A 715 27.51 -1.32 1.77
N TRP A 716 27.61 -0.59 2.88
CA TRP A 716 26.61 -0.53 3.92
C TRP A 716 26.21 0.92 4.26
N LYS A 717 24.94 1.11 4.63
CA LYS A 717 24.46 2.24 5.42
C LYS A 717 24.03 1.76 6.80
N MET A 718 24.60 2.31 7.87
CA MET A 718 24.10 2.08 9.22
C MET A 718 22.85 2.92 9.45
N VAL A 719 21.82 2.33 10.05
CA VAL A 719 20.55 3.02 10.36
C VAL A 719 20.23 3.05 11.84
N GLU A 720 20.73 2.07 12.60
CA GLU A 720 20.56 1.99 14.05
C GLU A 720 21.81 1.37 14.67
N PHE A 721 22.12 1.75 15.90
CA PHE A 721 23.28 1.24 16.62
C PHE A 721 23.01 1.14 18.13
N HIS A 722 23.83 0.34 18.80
CA HIS A 722 23.94 0.28 20.24
C HIS A 722 25.41 0.03 20.60
N ILE A 723 26.03 0.98 21.29
CA ILE A 723 27.37 0.81 21.85
C ILE A 723 27.20 -0.01 23.13
N ILE A 724 27.83 -1.18 23.18
CA ILE A 724 27.83 -2.04 24.37
C ILE A 724 29.01 -1.57 25.22
N GLU A 725 28.73 -1.11 26.44
CA GLU A 725 29.74 -0.73 27.44
C GLU A 725 30.40 -1.93 28.13
#